data_AF-A0AAD9AQR4-F1
#
_entry.id   AF-A0AAD9AQR4-F1
#
_cell.length_a   1.000
_cell.length_b   1.000
_cell.length_c   1.000
_cell.angle_alpha   90.00
_cell.angle_beta   90.00
_cell.angle_gamma   90.00
#
_symmetry.space_group_name_H-M   'P 1'
#
loop_
_entity.id
_entity.type
_entity.pdbx_description
1 polymer ?
#
loop_
_entity_poly.entity_id
_entity_poly.type
_entity_poly.pdbx_seq_one_letter_code
_entity_poly.pdbx_strand_id
1 'polypeptide(L)'
;MAQRMPSPLRILLGCVFFFSAQVFAVSAVLGVDLGTEYIKAALVKPGIPLDIVLTKDSRRKEISAVTFKPLSSGPKSGSFPERLYGSDAVALAARFPHDVYPNLKTILGLTVDHPIVQEYAARHPALQLEKNKQRGTAAFKSKSFAEEEEAWLVEELLAMELQAIQKNAEVAAGAGTAVRSMVLTVPPYFTIEEKRAIQAAADLAGLKVLSLISDGLAVGLNYATSRQFPNINEGAKPEYHLVFDMGAGSTKATVMKFQSRTVKDVGKYNKTVQEVAVLGSGWDRTLGGDALNSLIIDDMVSQFVESKGAQKVSAQSEKVKTHGRAIAKLTKEAERLRHVLSANTQTGASFEGLYEDVDFKYKISRADFEKMAEGHAARVGAVVQNALKMAGLELSDLTSVILHGGASRTPFVQKELETVVGSAEKIRSNVNSDESAVFGAGFRAAELSPSFRVKEIRISEGANFASGMKWTNAKDKLQHQRLWSPISPQGGVAKDVTFTNHDDFSVTFYQQVDSAEQDTKILTTKNLTATVAQLEEKYSCVDSDIHFKVGVKLSSENGEVEVTKATVECEADAPEKEGFVDGVKNLFGFGKKDQKVMDGEDGAESESTSSESSSTTASTATDATSASSSPVPSDAAADGKEAAPKKELVVISVDFTLEKTGRPEISRDELVKSKDRLKAFEASDKARRLREEALNQLEGFTYKVRDLLENEAFIAVSTEKERATLEKKNSEASDWLYEDGADATKDELKKKYKELHDPVSKIQKRSEEAAKRPELIQALKDALNSTQSFVGNIKKQIDEYDAWHASASAASPSSTETPAPSADFDDLEDDEDKERKMEDVVKEKGPVPPLYKREDIDVVEDLYDDTLKWLKQMEEKQDALAATADPVLLVKDLQAKRDKLDKAGMDLAMKGVKHFEQKSKKASKSAAKNKKTKSATSSSTTNTATASTESDNGKSTTTIPAKSSATEPEAAGRTVELPGGGSYVQYGGDGEAPTDEELEEILKKFEQHQGPPPPKEEVHDEL
;
A
#
# COMPACT_ATOMS: atom_id res chain seq x y z
N MET A 1 35.87 0.23 39.57
CA MET A 1 35.94 -0.85 38.57
C MET A 1 36.03 -0.21 37.19
N ALA A 2 36.78 -0.77 36.24
CA ALA A 2 36.89 -0.22 34.89
C ALA A 2 35.64 -0.54 34.05
N GLN A 3 35.07 0.46 33.39
CA GLN A 3 33.99 0.26 32.42
C GLN A 3 34.57 -0.44 31.17
N ARG A 4 34.19 -1.69 30.94
CA ARG A 4 34.53 -2.39 29.69
C ARG A 4 33.68 -1.80 28.56
N MET A 5 34.32 -1.16 27.59
CA MET A 5 33.66 -0.79 26.33
C MET A 5 33.11 -2.06 25.64
N PRO A 6 31.93 -2.00 24.99
CA PRO A 6 31.43 -3.12 24.20
C PRO A 6 32.39 -3.43 23.04
N SER A 7 32.67 -4.71 22.82
CA SER A 7 33.55 -5.17 21.74
C SER A 7 33.06 -4.69 20.36
N PRO A 8 33.94 -4.37 19.40
CA PRO A 8 33.56 -3.91 18.06
C PRO A 8 32.52 -4.80 17.37
N LEU A 9 32.61 -6.14 17.53
CA LEU A 9 31.63 -7.08 16.99
C LEU A 9 30.21 -6.92 17.56
N ARG A 10 30.08 -6.52 18.84
CA ARG A 10 28.78 -6.23 19.47
C ARG A 10 28.25 -4.85 19.08
N ILE A 11 29.13 -3.88 18.83
CA ILE A 11 28.75 -2.59 18.24
C ILE A 11 28.25 -2.85 16.80
N LEU A 12 28.97 -3.63 16.00
CA LEU A 12 28.58 -3.99 14.64
C LEU A 12 27.26 -4.76 14.61
N LEU A 13 27.07 -5.78 15.45
CA LEU A 13 25.79 -6.49 15.58
C LEU A 13 24.66 -5.56 16.07
N GLY A 14 24.93 -4.68 17.03
CA GLY A 14 23.97 -3.68 17.50
C GLY A 14 23.57 -2.69 16.40
N CYS A 15 24.53 -2.22 15.60
CA CYS A 15 24.29 -1.39 14.43
C CYS A 15 23.53 -2.16 13.35
N VAL A 16 23.85 -3.42 13.06
CA VAL A 16 23.07 -4.25 12.13
C VAL A 16 21.64 -4.42 12.63
N PHE A 17 21.43 -4.65 13.94
CA PHE A 17 20.09 -4.74 14.52
C PHE A 17 19.32 -3.40 14.46
N PHE A 18 20.00 -2.27 14.71
CA PHE A 18 19.41 -0.94 14.58
C PHE A 18 19.09 -0.60 13.12
N PHE A 19 19.99 -0.87 12.17
CA PHE A 19 19.74 -0.66 10.75
C PHE A 19 18.69 -1.63 10.20
N SER A 20 18.57 -2.86 10.71
CA SER A 20 17.45 -3.75 10.37
C SER A 20 16.12 -3.32 11.01
N ALA A 21 16.15 -2.67 12.17
CA ALA A 21 14.97 -2.02 12.76
C ALA A 21 14.61 -0.69 12.07
N GLN A 22 15.55 -0.10 11.33
CA GLN A 22 15.37 1.06 10.45
C GLN A 22 15.17 0.66 8.97
N VAL A 23 15.16 -0.65 8.65
CA VAL A 23 14.44 -1.12 7.46
C VAL A 23 12.97 -0.95 7.82
N PHE A 24 12.43 0.21 7.43
CA PHE A 24 11.06 0.60 7.71
C PHE A 24 10.11 -0.56 7.38
N ALA A 25 9.29 -0.95 8.35
CA ALA A 25 8.15 -1.83 8.13
C ALA A 25 7.04 -1.10 7.36
N VAL A 26 7.34 -0.63 6.15
CA VAL A 26 6.37 -0.13 5.17
C VAL A 26 5.60 -1.32 4.62
N SER A 27 4.84 -1.99 5.49
CA SER A 27 4.02 -3.14 5.13
C SER A 27 2.87 -2.66 4.27
N ALA A 28 3.11 -2.57 2.97
CA ALA A 28 2.07 -2.41 1.98
C ALA A 28 1.17 -3.65 2.05
N VAL A 29 -0.13 -3.41 2.25
CA VAL A 29 -1.15 -4.45 2.37
C VAL A 29 -2.26 -4.22 1.35
N LEU A 30 -2.94 -5.30 0.96
CA LEU A 30 -4.03 -5.24 -0.01
C LEU A 30 -5.38 -5.52 0.64
N GLY A 31 -6.38 -4.74 0.26
CA GLY A 31 -7.74 -5.26 0.15
C GLY A 31 -7.92 -5.86 -1.23
N VAL A 32 -8.53 -7.03 -1.35
CA VAL A 32 -8.81 -7.68 -2.63
C VAL A 32 -10.27 -8.10 -2.68
N ASP A 33 -11.04 -7.48 -3.58
CA ASP A 33 -12.32 -8.04 -4.02
C ASP A 33 -12.05 -9.13 -5.07
N LEU A 34 -12.12 -10.39 -4.62
CA LEU A 34 -11.95 -11.55 -5.47
C LEU A 34 -13.30 -11.87 -6.11
N GLY A 35 -13.75 -11.10 -7.10
CA GLY A 35 -14.99 -11.39 -7.81
C GLY A 35 -14.90 -12.65 -8.68
N THR A 36 -16.05 -13.19 -9.11
CA THR A 36 -16.08 -14.33 -10.05
C THR A 36 -15.52 -13.94 -11.42
N GLU A 37 -15.99 -12.84 -12.01
CA GLU A 37 -15.61 -12.35 -13.35
C GLU A 37 -14.47 -11.31 -13.27
N TYR A 38 -14.40 -10.53 -12.18
CA TYR A 38 -13.42 -9.46 -12.00
C TYR A 38 -12.74 -9.48 -10.64
N ILE A 39 -11.41 -9.50 -10.64
CA ILE A 39 -10.59 -9.24 -9.45
C ILE A 39 -10.28 -7.73 -9.38
N LYS A 40 -10.37 -7.16 -8.17
CA LYS A 40 -10.02 -5.77 -7.89
C LYS A 40 -9.19 -5.73 -6.62
N ALA A 41 -8.17 -4.89 -6.57
CA ALA A 41 -7.38 -4.69 -5.36
C ALA A 41 -7.26 -3.21 -5.02
N ALA A 42 -7.20 -2.88 -3.73
CA ALA A 42 -6.88 -1.55 -3.22
C ALA A 42 -5.58 -1.61 -2.43
N LEU A 43 -4.66 -0.71 -2.72
CA LEU A 43 -3.37 -0.61 -2.06
C LEU A 43 -3.48 0.23 -0.80
N VAL A 44 -3.00 -0.28 0.33
CA VAL A 44 -2.75 0.51 1.54
C VAL A 44 -1.25 0.64 1.74
N LYS A 45 -0.71 1.87 1.65
CA LYS A 45 0.70 2.18 1.91
C LYS A 45 0.81 3.55 2.61
N PRO A 46 1.69 3.72 3.63
CA PRO A 46 1.96 5.04 4.19
C PRO A 46 2.40 6.05 3.12
N GLY A 47 1.78 7.23 3.11
CA GLY A 47 2.04 8.28 2.11
C GLY A 47 1.28 8.13 0.79
N ILE A 48 0.51 7.06 0.57
CA ILE A 48 -0.40 6.90 -0.58
C ILE A 48 -1.84 6.82 -0.06
N PRO A 49 -2.82 7.51 -0.67
CA PRO A 49 -4.24 7.29 -0.39
C PRO A 49 -4.66 5.83 -0.61
N LEU A 50 -5.78 5.43 0.00
CA LEU A 50 -6.43 4.16 -0.33
C LEU A 50 -7.06 4.29 -1.72
N ASP A 51 -6.44 3.71 -2.76
CA ASP A 51 -6.94 3.68 -4.14
C ASP A 51 -6.71 2.31 -4.79
N ILE A 52 -7.37 2.10 -5.92
CA ILE A 52 -7.39 0.88 -6.70
C ILE A 52 -6.04 0.64 -7.38
N VAL A 53 -5.52 -0.58 -7.23
CA VAL A 53 -4.42 -1.13 -8.02
C VAL A 53 -4.91 -1.28 -9.46
N LEU A 54 -4.43 -0.41 -10.34
CA LEU A 54 -4.74 -0.48 -11.77
C LEU A 54 -4.08 -1.70 -12.43
N THR A 55 -4.71 -2.20 -13.50
CA THR A 55 -4.06 -3.15 -14.41
C THR A 55 -2.96 -2.46 -15.22
N LYS A 56 -2.12 -3.25 -15.91
CA LYS A 56 -1.12 -2.73 -16.87
C LYS A 56 -1.72 -1.84 -17.98
N ASP A 57 -3.01 -1.99 -18.26
CA ASP A 57 -3.76 -1.21 -19.26
C ASP A 57 -4.65 -0.12 -18.60
N SER A 58 -4.24 0.35 -17.41
CA SER A 58 -4.89 1.39 -16.61
C SER A 58 -6.35 1.13 -16.19
N ARG A 59 -6.81 -0.13 -16.18
CA ARG A 59 -8.19 -0.48 -15.79
C ARG A 59 -8.31 -0.59 -14.26
N ARG A 60 -9.45 -0.17 -13.71
CA ARG A 60 -9.80 -0.29 -12.27
C ARG A 60 -10.32 -1.69 -11.85
N LYS A 61 -10.34 -2.65 -12.78
CA LYS A 61 -10.63 -4.06 -12.51
C LYS A 61 -9.93 -4.96 -13.53
N GLU A 62 -9.38 -6.08 -13.06
CA GLU A 62 -8.80 -7.13 -13.88
C GLU A 62 -9.84 -8.25 -14.08
N ILE A 63 -9.83 -8.94 -15.22
CA ILE A 63 -10.69 -10.12 -15.41
C ILE A 63 -10.08 -11.30 -14.62
N SER A 64 -10.91 -12.12 -13.98
CA SER A 64 -10.50 -13.34 -13.29
C SER A 64 -10.22 -14.45 -14.32
N ALA A 65 -9.01 -14.45 -14.87
CA ALA A 65 -8.55 -15.43 -15.83
C ALA A 65 -7.01 -15.51 -15.90
N VAL A 66 -6.50 -16.72 -16.10
CA VAL A 66 -5.11 -16.98 -16.49
C VAL A 66 -5.07 -17.85 -17.75
N THR A 67 -4.02 -17.73 -18.56
CA THR A 67 -3.81 -18.62 -19.71
C THR A 67 -2.35 -19.05 -19.87
N PHE A 68 -2.16 -20.23 -20.45
CA PHE A 68 -0.89 -20.66 -21.02
C PHE A 68 -0.94 -20.52 -22.55
N LYS A 69 -0.32 -19.46 -23.08
CA LYS A 69 -0.17 -19.24 -24.53
C LYS A 69 0.85 -20.27 -25.09
N PRO A 70 0.45 -21.18 -25.99
CA PRO A 70 1.34 -22.24 -26.48
C PRO A 70 2.60 -21.69 -27.16
N LEU A 71 3.73 -22.37 -26.94
CA LEU A 71 4.97 -22.05 -27.65
C LEU A 71 4.83 -22.39 -29.14
N SER A 72 5.32 -21.50 -30.01
CA SER A 72 5.35 -21.69 -31.48
C SER A 72 6.09 -22.96 -31.90
N SER A 73 7.10 -23.38 -31.13
CA SER A 73 7.87 -24.61 -31.37
C SER A 73 7.22 -25.88 -30.80
N GLY A 74 5.96 -25.82 -30.37
CA GLY A 74 5.29 -26.87 -29.60
C GLY A 74 5.80 -27.00 -28.15
N PRO A 75 5.09 -27.78 -27.30
CA PRO A 75 5.50 -28.03 -25.92
C PRO A 75 6.81 -28.82 -25.84
N LYS A 76 7.64 -28.50 -24.85
CA LYS A 76 8.91 -29.18 -24.58
C LYS A 76 9.08 -29.39 -23.08
N SER A 77 9.55 -30.56 -22.66
CA SER A 77 9.82 -30.88 -21.26
C SER A 77 10.78 -29.86 -20.62
N GLY A 78 10.47 -29.38 -19.41
CA GLY A 78 11.23 -28.34 -18.72
C GLY A 78 11.15 -26.92 -19.32
N SER A 79 10.38 -26.71 -20.38
CA SER A 79 10.06 -25.37 -20.91
C SER A 79 8.74 -24.85 -20.34
N PHE A 80 8.61 -23.53 -20.24
CA PHE A 80 7.40 -22.88 -19.73
C PHE A 80 6.78 -21.99 -20.82
N PRO A 81 5.47 -22.12 -21.11
CA PRO A 81 4.75 -21.26 -22.04
C PRO A 81 4.67 -19.82 -21.54
N GLU A 82 4.16 -18.91 -22.36
CA GLU A 82 3.86 -17.56 -21.89
C GLU A 82 2.58 -17.56 -21.03
N ARG A 83 2.66 -17.00 -19.82
CA ARG A 83 1.49 -16.68 -19.01
C ARG A 83 0.95 -15.29 -19.36
N LEU A 84 -0.35 -15.21 -19.59
CA LEU A 84 -1.10 -13.96 -19.70
C LEU A 84 -2.30 -14.01 -18.74
N TYR A 85 -2.81 -12.83 -18.38
CA TYR A 85 -3.80 -12.65 -17.32
C TYR A 85 -4.98 -11.80 -17.80
N GLY A 86 -6.14 -11.98 -17.16
CA GLY A 86 -7.34 -11.18 -17.34
C GLY A 86 -7.70 -10.92 -18.79
N SER A 87 -7.70 -9.65 -19.21
CA SER A 87 -8.13 -9.29 -20.56
C SER A 87 -7.24 -9.85 -21.68
N ASP A 88 -5.94 -10.03 -21.46
CA ASP A 88 -5.05 -10.73 -22.42
C ASP A 88 -5.37 -12.22 -22.49
N ALA A 89 -5.73 -12.84 -21.35
CA ALA A 89 -6.07 -14.26 -21.28
C ALA A 89 -7.37 -14.57 -22.03
N VAL A 90 -8.44 -13.82 -21.74
CA VAL A 90 -9.75 -14.02 -22.39
C VAL A 90 -9.70 -13.64 -23.88
N ALA A 91 -8.85 -12.71 -24.30
CA ALA A 91 -8.63 -12.41 -25.72
C ALA A 91 -8.13 -13.63 -26.52
N LEU A 92 -7.45 -14.58 -25.88
CA LEU A 92 -6.97 -15.81 -26.51
C LEU A 92 -7.98 -16.97 -26.52
N ALA A 93 -9.13 -16.87 -25.84
CA ALA A 93 -10.08 -17.97 -25.66
C ALA A 93 -10.57 -18.60 -26.99
N ALA A 94 -10.81 -17.79 -28.02
CA ALA A 94 -11.24 -18.30 -29.33
C ALA A 94 -10.09 -18.88 -30.19
N ARG A 95 -8.82 -18.72 -29.78
CA ARG A 95 -7.63 -19.24 -30.47
C ARG A 95 -7.02 -20.44 -29.76
N PHE A 96 -6.98 -20.43 -28.42
CA PHE A 96 -6.41 -21.47 -27.57
C PHE A 96 -7.40 -21.91 -26.48
N PRO A 97 -8.61 -22.39 -26.84
CA PRO A 97 -9.69 -22.69 -25.89
C PRO A 97 -9.36 -23.81 -24.88
N HIS A 98 -8.27 -24.55 -25.09
CA HIS A 98 -7.80 -25.60 -24.19
C HIS A 98 -6.98 -25.09 -22.99
N ASP A 99 -6.55 -23.83 -23.01
CA ASP A 99 -5.56 -23.29 -22.08
C ASP A 99 -5.89 -21.89 -21.55
N VAL A 100 -7.16 -21.48 -21.58
CA VAL A 100 -7.66 -20.24 -20.97
C VAL A 100 -8.63 -20.58 -19.84
N TYR A 101 -8.26 -20.20 -18.61
CA TYR A 101 -8.90 -20.63 -17.37
C TYR A 101 -9.60 -19.44 -16.68
N PRO A 102 -10.86 -19.12 -17.01
CA PRO A 102 -11.63 -18.03 -16.40
C PRO A 102 -12.32 -18.45 -15.09
N ASN A 103 -12.84 -17.48 -14.32
CA ASN A 103 -13.82 -17.63 -13.25
C ASN A 103 -13.49 -18.66 -12.14
N LEU A 104 -12.20 -18.93 -11.91
CA LEU A 104 -11.70 -20.06 -11.11
C LEU A 104 -12.15 -20.09 -9.64
N LYS A 105 -12.51 -18.95 -9.03
CA LYS A 105 -13.07 -18.88 -7.65
C LYS A 105 -14.26 -19.84 -7.45
N THR A 106 -15.06 -20.09 -8.49
CA THR A 106 -16.30 -20.88 -8.41
C THR A 106 -16.08 -22.37 -8.14
N ILE A 107 -14.93 -22.91 -8.52
CA ILE A 107 -14.59 -24.35 -8.44
C ILE A 107 -13.47 -24.67 -7.43
N LEU A 108 -12.90 -23.64 -6.82
CA LEU A 108 -11.77 -23.72 -5.89
C LEU A 108 -12.08 -24.60 -4.66
N GLY A 109 -11.24 -25.59 -4.39
CA GLY A 109 -11.43 -26.53 -3.28
C GLY A 109 -12.60 -27.53 -3.44
N LEU A 110 -13.33 -27.50 -4.56
CA LEU A 110 -14.43 -28.42 -4.84
C LEU A 110 -13.92 -29.70 -5.53
N THR A 111 -14.60 -30.83 -5.27
CA THR A 111 -14.32 -32.12 -5.92
C THR A 111 -14.74 -32.09 -7.40
N VAL A 112 -14.07 -32.86 -8.26
CA VAL A 112 -14.44 -32.98 -9.68
C VAL A 112 -15.92 -33.34 -9.87
N ASP A 113 -16.43 -34.24 -9.02
CA ASP A 113 -17.79 -34.77 -9.11
C ASP A 113 -18.86 -33.80 -8.55
N HIS A 114 -18.46 -32.60 -8.11
CA HIS A 114 -19.37 -31.60 -7.54
C HIS A 114 -20.16 -30.87 -8.65
N PRO A 115 -21.49 -30.64 -8.51
CA PRO A 115 -22.33 -30.07 -9.57
C PRO A 115 -21.81 -28.74 -10.16
N ILE A 116 -21.29 -27.83 -9.32
CA ILE A 116 -20.71 -26.55 -9.78
C ILE A 116 -19.48 -26.75 -10.69
N VAL A 117 -18.68 -27.80 -10.44
CA VAL A 117 -17.49 -28.11 -11.25
C VAL A 117 -17.89 -28.74 -12.58
N GLN A 118 -18.93 -29.58 -12.59
CA GLN A 118 -19.53 -30.13 -13.81
C GLN A 118 -20.19 -29.02 -14.66
N GLU A 119 -20.87 -28.06 -14.02
CA GLU A 119 -21.45 -26.89 -14.70
C GLU A 119 -20.36 -25.97 -15.30
N TYR A 120 -19.26 -25.74 -14.57
CA TYR A 120 -18.07 -25.06 -15.10
C TYR A 120 -17.47 -25.77 -16.31
N ALA A 121 -17.31 -27.10 -16.24
CA ALA A 121 -16.81 -27.91 -17.36
C ALA A 121 -17.75 -27.86 -18.58
N ALA A 122 -19.07 -27.81 -18.36
CA ALA A 122 -20.05 -27.65 -19.44
C ALA A 122 -19.99 -26.25 -20.11
N ARG A 123 -19.64 -25.19 -19.36
CA ARG A 123 -19.37 -23.85 -19.92
C ARG A 123 -18.02 -23.77 -20.65
N HIS A 124 -17.03 -24.55 -20.22
CA HIS A 124 -15.66 -24.53 -20.75
C HIS A 124 -15.20 -25.92 -21.27
N PRO A 125 -15.94 -26.56 -22.20
CA PRO A 125 -15.75 -27.98 -22.56
C PRO A 125 -14.47 -28.30 -23.34
N ALA A 126 -13.67 -27.29 -23.66
CA ALA A 126 -12.34 -27.46 -24.22
C ALA A 126 -11.25 -27.63 -23.15
N LEU A 127 -11.49 -27.26 -21.88
CA LEU A 127 -10.54 -27.45 -20.79
C LEU A 127 -10.52 -28.93 -20.35
N GLN A 128 -9.32 -29.47 -20.18
CA GLN A 128 -9.16 -30.88 -19.77
C GLN A 128 -9.20 -30.99 -18.24
N LEU A 129 -10.42 -31.05 -17.69
CA LEU A 129 -10.66 -31.28 -16.26
C LEU A 129 -10.17 -32.68 -15.86
N GLU A 130 -9.24 -32.73 -14.92
CA GLU A 130 -8.74 -33.94 -14.26
C GLU A 130 -9.05 -33.92 -12.76
N LYS A 131 -8.99 -35.10 -12.13
CA LYS A 131 -9.17 -35.29 -10.69
C LYS A 131 -7.81 -35.34 -10.01
N ASN A 132 -7.53 -34.39 -9.11
CA ASN A 132 -6.31 -34.42 -8.32
C ASN A 132 -6.22 -35.74 -7.52
N LYS A 133 -5.06 -36.42 -7.61
CA LYS A 133 -4.85 -37.77 -7.10
C LYS A 133 -4.93 -37.87 -5.57
N GLN A 134 -4.61 -36.80 -4.85
CA GLN A 134 -4.54 -36.79 -3.38
C GLN A 134 -5.84 -36.26 -2.75
N ARG A 135 -6.41 -35.19 -3.33
CA ARG A 135 -7.49 -34.39 -2.76
C ARG A 135 -8.86 -34.63 -3.41
N GLY A 136 -8.90 -35.24 -4.59
CA GLY A 136 -10.11 -35.42 -5.39
C GLY A 136 -10.70 -34.13 -5.98
N THR A 137 -10.01 -32.99 -5.79
CA THR A 137 -10.40 -31.67 -6.27
C THR A 137 -10.21 -31.52 -7.77
N ALA A 138 -10.86 -30.50 -8.34
CA ALA A 138 -10.60 -30.07 -9.71
C ALA A 138 -9.11 -29.73 -9.93
N ALA A 139 -8.59 -30.17 -11.07
CA ALA A 139 -7.29 -29.78 -11.63
C ALA A 139 -7.41 -29.75 -13.16
N PHE A 140 -6.50 -29.08 -13.87
CA PHE A 140 -6.56 -28.99 -15.33
C PHE A 140 -5.27 -29.46 -16.01
N LYS A 141 -5.40 -30.41 -16.94
CA LYS A 141 -4.35 -30.76 -17.87
C LYS A 141 -4.25 -29.66 -18.93
N SER A 142 -3.02 -29.23 -19.22
CA SER A 142 -2.73 -28.16 -20.19
C SER A 142 -2.11 -28.75 -21.45
N LYS A 143 -2.52 -28.26 -22.63
CA LYS A 143 -1.91 -28.66 -23.91
C LYS A 143 -0.67 -27.83 -24.28
N SER A 144 -0.42 -26.74 -23.55
CA SER A 144 0.79 -25.93 -23.65
C SER A 144 2.02 -26.56 -22.98
N PHE A 145 1.86 -27.70 -22.29
CA PHE A 145 2.92 -28.47 -21.63
C PHE A 145 3.12 -29.85 -22.25
N ALA A 146 4.24 -30.50 -21.90
CA ALA A 146 4.53 -31.87 -22.33
C ALA A 146 3.58 -32.88 -21.64
N GLU A 147 3.37 -34.05 -22.27
CA GLU A 147 2.32 -34.99 -21.84
C GLU A 147 2.59 -35.62 -20.46
N GLU A 148 3.83 -35.64 -20.01
CA GLU A 148 4.24 -36.08 -18.67
C GLU A 148 3.96 -35.08 -17.54
N GLU A 149 3.71 -33.80 -17.84
CA GLU A 149 3.44 -32.77 -16.82
C GLU A 149 2.08 -33.00 -16.15
N GLU A 150 2.03 -32.90 -14.81
CA GLU A 150 0.79 -33.14 -14.07
C GLU A 150 -0.20 -31.97 -14.19
N ALA A 151 -1.50 -32.26 -14.07
CA ALA A 151 -2.54 -31.26 -14.07
C ALA A 151 -2.29 -30.15 -13.04
N TRP A 152 -2.65 -28.92 -13.39
CA TRP A 152 -2.54 -27.75 -12.53
C TRP A 152 -3.69 -27.70 -11.54
N LEU A 153 -3.40 -27.55 -10.25
CA LEU A 153 -4.41 -27.28 -9.23
C LEU A 153 -5.11 -25.95 -9.51
N VAL A 154 -6.39 -25.85 -9.15
CA VAL A 154 -7.09 -24.55 -9.17
C VAL A 154 -6.42 -23.57 -8.21
N GLU A 155 -5.88 -24.05 -7.08
CA GLU A 155 -5.05 -23.27 -6.16
C GLU A 155 -3.74 -22.75 -6.81
N GLU A 156 -3.10 -23.52 -7.70
CA GLU A 156 -1.90 -23.07 -8.43
C GLU A 156 -2.24 -21.98 -9.45
N LEU A 157 -3.31 -22.18 -10.24
CA LEU A 157 -3.74 -21.23 -11.27
C LEU A 157 -4.17 -19.89 -10.65
N LEU A 158 -4.99 -19.93 -9.58
CA LEU A 158 -5.39 -18.74 -8.84
C LEU A 158 -4.20 -18.04 -8.17
N ALA A 159 -3.18 -18.79 -7.71
CA ALA A 159 -1.95 -18.19 -7.19
C ALA A 159 -1.21 -17.36 -8.26
N MET A 160 -1.30 -17.72 -9.55
CA MET A 160 -0.73 -16.92 -10.64
C MET A 160 -1.47 -15.59 -10.82
N GLU A 161 -2.80 -15.59 -10.73
CA GLU A 161 -3.61 -14.36 -10.76
C GLU A 161 -3.30 -13.46 -9.56
N LEU A 162 -3.19 -14.03 -8.35
CA LEU A 162 -2.79 -13.29 -7.14
C LEU A 162 -1.37 -12.71 -7.25
N GLN A 163 -0.41 -13.42 -7.88
CA GLN A 163 0.92 -12.91 -8.20
C GLN A 163 0.88 -11.74 -9.20
N ALA A 164 -0.01 -11.77 -10.20
CA ALA A 164 -0.20 -10.67 -11.13
C ALA A 164 -0.73 -9.40 -10.42
N ILE A 165 -1.74 -9.56 -9.55
CA ILE A 165 -2.30 -8.48 -8.73
C ILE A 165 -1.25 -7.92 -7.74
N GLN A 166 -0.49 -8.78 -7.06
CA GLN A 166 0.64 -8.39 -6.20
C GLN A 166 1.67 -7.55 -6.96
N LYS A 167 2.08 -7.99 -8.14
CA LYS A 167 3.05 -7.29 -8.98
C LYS A 167 2.54 -5.93 -9.45
N ASN A 168 1.27 -5.82 -9.85
CA ASN A 168 0.65 -4.54 -10.20
C ASN A 168 0.62 -3.59 -8.97
N ALA A 169 0.36 -4.13 -7.78
CA ALA A 169 0.40 -3.37 -6.53
C ALA A 169 1.81 -2.92 -6.13
N GLU A 170 2.85 -3.74 -6.36
CA GLU A 170 4.25 -3.36 -6.12
C GLU A 170 4.73 -2.27 -7.11
N VAL A 171 4.22 -2.27 -8.35
CA VAL A 171 4.42 -1.17 -9.30
C VAL A 171 3.72 0.10 -8.82
N ALA A 172 2.44 0.04 -8.46
CA ALA A 172 1.67 1.18 -7.95
C ALA A 172 2.24 1.74 -6.63
N ALA A 173 2.82 0.89 -5.80
CA ALA A 173 3.49 1.28 -4.56
C ALA A 173 4.83 2.01 -4.78
N GLY A 174 5.44 1.88 -5.95
CA GLY A 174 6.76 2.42 -6.26
C GLY A 174 7.93 1.55 -5.78
N ALA A 175 9.06 1.73 -6.46
CA ALA A 175 10.25 0.87 -6.38
C ALA A 175 10.74 0.61 -4.94
N GLY A 176 11.13 -0.64 -4.67
CA GLY A 176 11.61 -1.07 -3.35
C GLY A 176 10.51 -1.44 -2.35
N THR A 177 9.23 -1.20 -2.66
CA THR A 177 8.13 -1.70 -1.83
C THR A 177 7.83 -3.16 -2.13
N ALA A 178 7.63 -3.98 -1.09
CA ALA A 178 7.15 -5.35 -1.22
C ALA A 178 5.75 -5.50 -0.61
N VAL A 179 4.84 -6.16 -1.32
CA VAL A 179 3.46 -6.42 -0.87
C VAL A 179 3.39 -7.86 -0.37
N ARG A 180 3.04 -8.05 0.91
CA ARG A 180 3.17 -9.36 1.59
C ARG A 180 1.93 -9.85 2.33
N SER A 181 0.93 -9.00 2.56
CA SER A 181 -0.26 -9.37 3.31
C SER A 181 -1.54 -8.81 2.68
N MET A 182 -2.65 -9.53 2.81
CA MET A 182 -3.92 -9.18 2.18
C MET A 182 -5.16 -9.55 3.01
N VAL A 183 -6.26 -8.86 2.74
CA VAL A 183 -7.63 -9.24 3.11
C VAL A 183 -8.39 -9.55 1.82
N LEU A 184 -9.15 -10.65 1.80
CA LEU A 184 -9.86 -11.15 0.62
C LEU A 184 -11.38 -11.22 0.85
N THR A 185 -12.18 -10.85 -0.16
CA THR A 185 -13.63 -11.03 -0.14
C THR A 185 -14.04 -12.47 -0.42
N VAL A 186 -14.95 -13.02 0.38
CA VAL A 186 -15.54 -14.35 0.20
C VAL A 186 -17.06 -14.30 0.25
N PRO A 187 -17.77 -15.13 -0.52
CA PRO A 187 -19.22 -15.22 -0.37
C PRO A 187 -19.58 -15.87 0.98
N PRO A 188 -20.74 -15.55 1.58
CA PRO A 188 -21.11 -16.08 2.88
C PRO A 188 -21.26 -17.61 2.88
N TYR A 189 -21.53 -18.21 1.72
CA TYR A 189 -21.70 -19.64 1.51
C TYR A 189 -20.39 -20.45 1.39
N PHE A 190 -19.22 -19.82 1.49
CA PHE A 190 -17.94 -20.55 1.45
C PHE A 190 -17.73 -21.35 2.75
N THR A 191 -17.69 -22.67 2.59
CA THR A 191 -17.33 -23.64 3.63
C THR A 191 -15.90 -23.45 4.12
N ILE A 192 -15.54 -24.04 5.26
CA ILE A 192 -14.15 -24.02 5.77
C ILE A 192 -13.15 -24.51 4.72
N GLU A 193 -13.52 -25.48 3.88
CA GLU A 193 -12.64 -26.05 2.85
C GLU A 193 -12.40 -25.12 1.67
N GLU A 194 -13.42 -24.39 1.23
CA GLU A 194 -13.28 -23.37 0.18
C GLU A 194 -12.45 -22.17 0.70
N LYS A 195 -12.60 -21.81 1.98
CA LYS A 195 -11.76 -20.82 2.65
C LYS A 195 -10.29 -21.27 2.78
N ARG A 196 -10.04 -22.53 3.19
CA ARG A 196 -8.71 -23.14 3.21
C ARG A 196 -8.05 -23.15 1.82
N ALA A 197 -8.82 -23.43 0.76
CA ALA A 197 -8.32 -23.41 -0.60
C ALA A 197 -7.91 -22.00 -1.08
N ILE A 198 -8.64 -20.94 -0.68
CA ILE A 198 -8.19 -19.55 -0.85
C ILE A 198 -6.88 -19.29 -0.09
N GLN A 199 -6.79 -19.69 1.18
CA GLN A 199 -5.59 -19.51 2.00
C GLN A 199 -4.38 -20.25 1.41
N ALA A 200 -4.58 -21.42 0.81
CA ALA A 200 -3.55 -22.18 0.10
C ALA A 200 -3.10 -21.50 -1.20
N ALA A 201 -4.01 -20.96 -2.02
CA ALA A 201 -3.66 -20.18 -3.21
C ALA A 201 -2.85 -18.91 -2.85
N ALA A 202 -3.18 -18.26 -1.73
CA ALA A 202 -2.42 -17.11 -1.22
C ALA A 202 -1.00 -17.51 -0.74
N ASP A 203 -0.84 -18.63 -0.03
CA ASP A 203 0.48 -19.15 0.38
C ASP A 203 1.34 -19.64 -0.82
N LEU A 204 0.72 -20.19 -1.87
CA LEU A 204 1.36 -20.47 -3.15
C LEU A 204 1.83 -19.17 -3.85
N ALA A 205 1.05 -18.10 -3.77
CA ALA A 205 1.43 -16.77 -4.26
C ALA A 205 2.48 -16.06 -3.37
N GLY A 206 2.77 -16.57 -2.16
CA GLY A 206 3.70 -15.95 -1.21
C GLY A 206 3.11 -14.74 -0.48
N LEU A 207 1.79 -14.75 -0.25
CA LEU A 207 0.98 -13.68 0.32
C LEU A 207 0.24 -14.18 1.58
N LYS A 208 0.40 -13.47 2.70
CA LYS A 208 -0.28 -13.81 3.95
C LYS A 208 -1.73 -13.28 3.95
N VAL A 209 -2.71 -14.15 4.16
CA VAL A 209 -4.07 -13.74 4.53
C VAL A 209 -4.07 -13.17 5.95
N LEU A 210 -4.69 -12.00 6.14
CA LEU A 210 -4.92 -11.37 7.45
C LEU A 210 -6.35 -11.63 7.94
N SER A 211 -7.30 -11.69 7.00
CA SER A 211 -8.71 -12.01 7.23
C SER A 211 -9.39 -12.29 5.89
N LEU A 212 -10.32 -13.23 5.87
CA LEU A 212 -11.34 -13.40 4.86
C LEU A 212 -12.59 -12.68 5.39
N ILE A 213 -13.12 -11.74 4.62
CA ILE A 213 -14.31 -10.94 4.96
C ILE A 213 -15.43 -11.26 3.98
N SER A 214 -16.69 -11.30 4.42
CA SER A 214 -17.78 -11.53 3.49
C SER A 214 -17.96 -10.36 2.52
N ASP A 215 -18.32 -10.68 1.26
CA ASP A 215 -18.54 -9.68 0.20
C ASP A 215 -19.49 -8.56 0.69
N GLY A 216 -20.57 -8.94 1.39
CA GLY A 216 -21.56 -8.02 1.96
C GLY A 216 -21.03 -7.18 3.13
N LEU A 217 -20.26 -7.75 4.07
CA LEU A 217 -19.67 -6.99 5.17
C LEU A 217 -18.57 -6.04 4.68
N ALA A 218 -17.85 -6.37 3.61
CA ALA A 218 -16.90 -5.45 3.00
C ALA A 218 -17.63 -4.19 2.45
N VAL A 219 -18.74 -4.37 1.73
CA VAL A 219 -19.58 -3.25 1.27
C VAL A 219 -20.13 -2.44 2.45
N GLY A 220 -20.60 -3.11 3.51
CA GLY A 220 -21.07 -2.45 4.74
C GLY A 220 -19.98 -1.67 5.48
N LEU A 221 -18.76 -2.21 5.55
CA LEU A 221 -17.61 -1.55 6.15
C LEU A 221 -17.24 -0.29 5.36
N ASN A 222 -17.22 -0.36 4.02
CA ASN A 222 -17.02 0.83 3.17
C ASN A 222 -18.11 1.89 3.42
N TYR A 223 -19.39 1.48 3.44
CA TYR A 223 -20.54 2.33 3.74
C TYR A 223 -20.43 3.04 5.10
N ALA A 224 -19.80 2.39 6.10
CA ALA A 224 -19.57 2.94 7.42
C ALA A 224 -18.36 3.89 7.54
N THR A 225 -17.46 3.96 6.55
CA THR A 225 -16.27 4.85 6.61
C THR A 225 -16.66 6.33 6.62
N SER A 226 -17.51 6.75 5.68
CA SER A 226 -17.94 8.14 5.47
C SER A 226 -19.17 8.57 6.28
N ARG A 227 -19.85 7.64 6.95
CA ARG A 227 -21.12 7.88 7.65
C ARG A 227 -20.99 7.91 9.18
N GLN A 228 -22.04 8.40 9.84
CA GLN A 228 -22.28 8.28 11.27
C GLN A 228 -23.66 7.67 11.46
N PHE A 229 -23.80 6.72 12.40
CA PHE A 229 -25.06 6.02 12.68
C PHE A 229 -25.62 6.40 14.05
N PRO A 230 -26.92 6.17 14.33
CA PRO A 230 -27.57 6.63 15.55
C PRO A 230 -26.92 6.03 16.81
N ASN A 231 -26.77 6.85 17.86
CA ASN A 231 -26.07 6.45 19.07
C ASN A 231 -27.01 5.75 20.06
N ILE A 232 -26.76 4.48 20.33
CA ILE A 232 -27.60 3.69 21.26
C ILE A 232 -27.47 4.15 22.71
N ASN A 233 -26.41 4.88 23.08
CA ASN A 233 -26.27 5.50 24.40
C ASN A 233 -27.17 6.74 24.58
N GLU A 234 -27.67 7.32 23.49
CA GLU A 234 -28.57 8.48 23.48
C GLU A 234 -30.04 8.04 23.29
N GLY A 235 -30.33 6.74 23.38
CA GLY A 235 -31.67 6.15 23.23
C GLY A 235 -32.12 5.98 21.78
N ALA A 236 -31.26 6.27 20.80
CA ALA A 236 -31.59 6.10 19.39
C ALA A 236 -31.62 4.61 18.97
N LYS A 237 -32.43 4.30 17.95
CA LYS A 237 -32.52 2.94 17.37
C LYS A 237 -31.43 2.72 16.32
N PRO A 238 -30.91 1.48 16.18
CA PRO A 238 -30.00 1.13 15.09
C PRO A 238 -30.69 1.20 13.72
N GLU A 239 -29.90 1.39 12.66
CA GLU A 239 -30.34 1.24 11.27
C GLU A 239 -30.11 -0.21 10.80
N TYR A 240 -30.97 -0.70 9.91
CA TYR A 240 -30.85 -2.02 9.29
C TYR A 240 -30.78 -1.87 7.78
N HIS A 241 -29.66 -2.27 7.17
CA HIS A 241 -29.51 -2.27 5.71
C HIS A 241 -29.24 -3.67 5.19
N LEU A 242 -29.86 -4.01 4.06
CA LEU A 242 -29.58 -5.25 3.33
C LEU A 242 -28.71 -4.91 2.12
N VAL A 243 -27.50 -5.45 2.03
CA VAL A 243 -26.73 -5.42 0.78
C VAL A 243 -27.20 -6.58 -0.10
N PHE A 244 -27.76 -6.27 -1.27
CA PHE A 244 -28.08 -7.25 -2.31
C PHE A 244 -26.98 -7.23 -3.36
N ASP A 245 -26.25 -8.34 -3.48
CA ASP A 245 -25.13 -8.49 -4.41
C ASP A 245 -25.44 -9.56 -5.45
N MET A 246 -25.61 -9.17 -6.71
CA MET A 246 -25.78 -10.08 -7.84
C MET A 246 -24.59 -9.95 -8.80
N GLY A 247 -23.62 -10.84 -8.63
CA GLY A 247 -22.41 -10.90 -9.44
C GLY A 247 -22.55 -11.84 -10.65
N ALA A 248 -21.41 -12.24 -11.23
CA ALA A 248 -21.39 -13.19 -12.34
C ALA A 248 -21.76 -14.62 -11.90
N GLY A 249 -21.13 -15.17 -10.86
CA GLY A 249 -21.36 -16.55 -10.44
C GLY A 249 -22.43 -16.78 -9.36
N SER A 250 -22.90 -15.75 -8.66
CA SER A 250 -23.84 -15.94 -7.53
C SER A 250 -24.55 -14.66 -7.05
N THR A 251 -25.75 -14.85 -6.51
CA THR A 251 -26.60 -13.81 -5.90
C THR A 251 -26.66 -13.97 -4.38
N LYS A 252 -26.60 -12.86 -3.64
CA LYS A 252 -26.45 -12.81 -2.19
C LYS A 252 -27.30 -11.68 -1.61
N ALA A 253 -27.81 -11.87 -0.41
CA ALA A 253 -28.39 -10.81 0.41
C ALA A 253 -27.76 -10.89 1.81
N THR A 254 -27.25 -9.77 2.33
CA THR A 254 -26.62 -9.69 3.65
C THR A 254 -27.28 -8.59 4.46
N VAL A 255 -28.04 -8.97 5.49
CA VAL A 255 -28.68 -8.05 6.44
C VAL A 255 -27.65 -7.63 7.49
N MET A 256 -27.45 -6.33 7.62
CA MET A 256 -26.49 -5.73 8.55
C MET A 256 -27.16 -4.67 9.41
N LYS A 257 -26.77 -4.64 10.68
CA LYS A 257 -27.12 -3.60 11.64
C LYS A 257 -26.00 -2.57 11.74
N PHE A 258 -26.37 -1.29 11.69
CA PHE A 258 -25.49 -0.15 11.82
C PHE A 258 -25.91 0.71 13.02
N GLN A 259 -24.96 1.03 13.89
CA GLN A 259 -25.20 1.83 15.08
C GLN A 259 -23.90 2.53 15.53
N SER A 260 -24.00 3.54 16.37
CA SER A 260 -22.85 4.05 17.11
C SER A 260 -23.02 3.90 18.62
N ARG A 261 -21.91 3.95 19.35
CA ARG A 261 -21.86 3.76 20.81
C ARG A 261 -20.82 4.69 21.42
N THR A 262 -21.16 5.37 22.51
CA THR A 262 -20.19 6.10 23.35
C THR A 262 -19.46 5.12 24.27
N VAL A 263 -18.15 5.00 24.10
CA VAL A 263 -17.26 4.20 24.95
C VAL A 263 -16.22 5.08 25.65
N LYS A 264 -15.67 4.59 26.77
CA LYS A 264 -14.54 5.25 27.45
C LYS A 264 -13.24 4.82 26.78
N ASP A 265 -12.47 5.78 26.30
CA ASP A 265 -11.12 5.60 25.76
C ASP A 265 -10.06 5.76 26.89
N VAL A 266 -8.81 5.47 26.56
CA VAL A 266 -7.65 5.60 27.44
C VAL A 266 -7.57 7.04 27.98
N GLY A 267 -7.48 7.18 29.30
CA GLY A 267 -7.42 8.50 29.96
C GLY A 267 -8.78 9.07 30.41
N LYS A 268 -9.87 8.29 30.37
CA LYS A 268 -11.26 8.66 30.77
C LYS A 268 -12.02 9.57 29.79
N TYR A 269 -11.49 9.81 28.59
CA TYR A 269 -12.23 10.53 27.55
C TYR A 269 -13.36 9.65 26.97
N ASN A 270 -14.46 10.27 26.57
CA ASN A 270 -15.53 9.58 25.84
C ASN A 270 -15.26 9.64 24.34
N LYS A 271 -15.50 8.53 23.64
CA LYS A 271 -15.32 8.39 22.19
C LYS A 271 -16.51 7.65 21.59
N THR A 272 -17.05 8.18 20.50
CA THR A 272 -18.11 7.51 19.73
C THR A 272 -17.48 6.56 18.72
N VAL A 273 -17.71 5.26 18.88
CA VAL A 273 -17.31 4.21 17.92
C VAL A 273 -18.50 3.85 17.05
N GLN A 274 -18.24 3.49 15.79
CA GLN A 274 -19.27 2.92 14.91
C GLN A 274 -19.23 1.39 15.02
N GLU A 275 -20.37 0.73 14.90
CA GLU A 275 -20.49 -0.73 14.97
C GLU A 275 -21.29 -1.25 13.77
N VAL A 276 -20.77 -2.27 13.08
CA VAL A 276 -21.38 -2.89 11.90
C VAL A 276 -21.46 -4.40 12.14
N ALA A 277 -22.67 -4.95 12.21
CA ALA A 277 -22.86 -6.36 12.51
C ALA A 277 -23.71 -7.06 11.44
N VAL A 278 -23.18 -8.12 10.82
CA VAL A 278 -23.97 -9.05 10.00
C VAL A 278 -24.95 -9.78 10.93
N LEU A 279 -26.23 -9.69 10.61
CA LEU A 279 -27.29 -10.40 11.34
C LEU A 279 -27.77 -11.66 10.61
N GLY A 280 -27.71 -11.68 9.28
CA GLY A 280 -28.11 -12.84 8.50
C GLY A 280 -27.74 -12.71 7.02
N SER A 281 -27.47 -13.85 6.39
CA SER A 281 -27.17 -13.93 4.96
C SER A 281 -28.05 -14.97 4.27
N GLY A 282 -28.52 -14.64 3.08
CA GLY A 282 -29.16 -15.54 2.14
C GLY A 282 -28.38 -15.55 0.83
N TRP A 283 -28.44 -16.64 0.08
CA TRP A 283 -27.69 -16.77 -1.17
C TRP A 283 -28.33 -17.76 -2.14
N ASP A 284 -27.91 -17.64 -3.40
CA ASP A 284 -28.07 -18.64 -4.44
C ASP A 284 -26.70 -18.81 -5.12
N ARG A 285 -26.20 -20.06 -5.16
CA ARG A 285 -24.85 -20.40 -5.65
C ARG A 285 -24.76 -20.58 -7.18
N THR A 286 -25.88 -20.53 -7.91
CA THR A 286 -25.89 -20.65 -9.40
C THR A 286 -26.70 -19.55 -10.10
N LEU A 287 -27.48 -18.74 -9.38
CA LEU A 287 -28.10 -17.53 -9.94
C LEU A 287 -27.04 -16.43 -10.08
N GLY A 288 -26.81 -15.95 -11.30
CA GLY A 288 -25.85 -14.87 -11.57
C GLY A 288 -25.73 -14.53 -13.04
N GLY A 289 -24.86 -13.58 -13.37
CA GLY A 289 -24.52 -13.20 -14.74
C GLY A 289 -24.17 -14.37 -15.66
N ASP A 290 -23.42 -15.38 -15.20
CA ASP A 290 -23.00 -16.54 -16.00
C ASP A 290 -24.19 -17.42 -16.40
N ALA A 291 -25.19 -17.57 -15.52
CA ALA A 291 -26.44 -18.26 -15.82
C ALA A 291 -27.31 -17.47 -16.80
N LEU A 292 -27.38 -16.14 -16.67
CA LEU A 292 -28.09 -15.27 -17.60
C LEU A 292 -27.42 -15.24 -18.99
N ASN A 293 -26.10 -15.25 -19.04
CA ASN A 293 -25.33 -15.39 -20.28
C ASN A 293 -25.62 -16.75 -20.94
N SER A 294 -25.74 -17.83 -20.14
CA SER A 294 -26.01 -19.19 -20.64
C SER A 294 -27.34 -19.28 -21.41
N LEU A 295 -28.39 -18.56 -20.97
CA LEU A 295 -29.66 -18.46 -21.72
C LEU A 295 -29.47 -17.89 -23.13
N ILE A 296 -28.68 -16.82 -23.25
CA ILE A 296 -28.39 -16.16 -24.55
C ILE A 296 -27.51 -17.07 -25.42
N ILE A 297 -26.59 -17.84 -24.83
CA ILE A 297 -25.80 -18.86 -25.54
C ILE A 297 -26.71 -19.96 -26.10
N ASP A 298 -27.66 -20.47 -25.31
CA ASP A 298 -28.59 -21.53 -25.73
C ASP A 298 -29.49 -21.09 -26.90
N ASP A 299 -30.06 -19.89 -26.83
CA ASP A 299 -30.84 -19.30 -27.94
C ASP A 299 -29.98 -19.02 -29.18
N MET A 300 -28.76 -18.49 -29.01
CA MET A 300 -27.80 -18.36 -30.12
C MET A 300 -27.48 -19.71 -30.78
N VAL A 301 -27.35 -20.79 -30.01
CA VAL A 301 -27.11 -22.14 -30.56
C VAL A 301 -28.35 -22.68 -31.28
N SER A 302 -29.56 -22.47 -30.75
CA SER A 302 -30.81 -22.89 -31.43
C SER A 302 -30.99 -22.16 -32.77
N GLN A 303 -30.96 -20.83 -32.75
CA GLN A 303 -31.08 -20.00 -33.95
C GLN A 303 -29.94 -20.26 -34.95
N PHE A 304 -28.74 -20.61 -34.49
CA PHE A 304 -27.66 -21.03 -35.39
C PHE A 304 -28.01 -22.35 -36.08
N VAL A 305 -28.38 -23.40 -35.35
CA VAL A 305 -28.68 -24.73 -35.92
C VAL A 305 -29.91 -24.70 -36.84
N GLU A 306 -30.89 -23.85 -36.55
CA GLU A 306 -32.04 -23.59 -37.42
C GLU A 306 -31.69 -22.81 -38.71
N SER A 307 -30.50 -22.20 -38.79
CA SER A 307 -30.11 -21.39 -39.95
C SER A 307 -29.86 -22.23 -41.22
N LYS A 308 -30.19 -21.65 -42.38
CA LYS A 308 -29.92 -22.24 -43.71
C LYS A 308 -28.44 -22.50 -44.01
N GLY A 309 -27.53 -21.97 -43.20
CA GLY A 309 -26.10 -22.28 -43.26
C GLY A 309 -25.79 -23.56 -42.49
N ALA A 310 -26.14 -23.58 -41.20
CA ALA A 310 -25.88 -24.70 -40.30
C ALA A 310 -26.57 -26.01 -40.73
N GLN A 311 -27.77 -25.91 -41.32
CA GLN A 311 -28.49 -27.03 -41.92
C GLN A 311 -27.69 -27.72 -43.05
N LYS A 312 -26.90 -26.99 -43.84
CA LYS A 312 -26.09 -27.58 -44.94
C LYS A 312 -24.93 -28.42 -44.41
N VAL A 313 -24.32 -28.00 -43.30
CA VAL A 313 -23.22 -28.72 -42.64
C VAL A 313 -23.72 -29.74 -41.61
N SER A 314 -25.04 -29.95 -41.50
CA SER A 314 -25.66 -30.83 -40.50
C SER A 314 -25.22 -30.55 -39.07
N ALA A 315 -25.13 -29.26 -38.70
CA ALA A 315 -24.76 -28.83 -37.36
C ALA A 315 -25.73 -29.38 -36.30
N GLN A 316 -25.20 -29.63 -35.09
CA GLN A 316 -25.96 -30.16 -33.95
C GLN A 316 -25.58 -29.35 -32.71
N SER A 317 -26.56 -28.98 -31.89
CA SER A 317 -26.38 -28.08 -30.74
C SER A 317 -25.22 -28.52 -29.83
N GLU A 318 -25.12 -29.81 -29.51
CA GLU A 318 -24.05 -30.37 -28.68
C GLU A 318 -22.66 -30.26 -29.32
N LYS A 319 -22.54 -30.37 -30.64
CA LYS A 319 -21.26 -30.17 -31.36
C LYS A 319 -20.84 -28.70 -31.35
N VAL A 320 -21.80 -27.78 -31.51
CA VAL A 320 -21.53 -26.33 -31.47
C VAL A 320 -21.13 -25.91 -30.05
N LYS A 321 -21.80 -26.43 -29.01
CA LYS A 321 -21.47 -26.20 -27.60
C LYS A 321 -20.09 -26.76 -27.22
N THR A 322 -19.77 -27.99 -27.64
CA THR A 322 -18.47 -28.62 -27.32
C THR A 322 -17.30 -28.12 -28.18
N HIS A 323 -17.56 -27.43 -29.30
CA HIS A 323 -16.51 -26.86 -30.15
C HIS A 323 -15.92 -25.58 -29.53
N GLY A 324 -14.75 -25.71 -28.88
CA GLY A 324 -14.08 -24.65 -28.11
C GLY A 324 -14.03 -23.25 -28.75
N ARG A 325 -13.70 -23.15 -30.04
CA ARG A 325 -13.65 -21.85 -30.75
C ARG A 325 -15.04 -21.23 -30.97
N ALA A 326 -16.09 -22.04 -31.11
CA ALA A 326 -17.46 -21.55 -31.24
C ALA A 326 -18.01 -21.09 -29.89
N ILE A 327 -17.93 -21.93 -28.84
CA ILE A 327 -18.44 -21.58 -27.51
C ILE A 327 -17.69 -20.38 -26.90
N ALA A 328 -16.39 -20.21 -27.17
CA ALA A 328 -15.64 -19.02 -26.77
C ALA A 328 -16.12 -17.74 -27.49
N LYS A 329 -16.42 -17.80 -28.80
CA LYS A 329 -17.04 -16.69 -29.55
C LYS A 329 -18.41 -16.33 -28.96
N LEU A 330 -19.25 -17.34 -28.73
CA LEU A 330 -20.62 -17.18 -28.23
C LEU A 330 -20.64 -16.60 -26.81
N THR A 331 -19.80 -17.10 -25.90
CA THR A 331 -19.76 -16.65 -24.50
C THR A 331 -19.41 -15.18 -24.38
N LYS A 332 -18.39 -14.71 -25.13
CA LYS A 332 -17.98 -13.31 -25.17
C LYS A 332 -19.10 -12.39 -25.66
N GLU A 333 -19.81 -12.80 -26.71
CA GLU A 333 -20.91 -12.00 -27.25
C GLU A 333 -22.14 -12.05 -26.34
N ALA A 334 -22.48 -13.18 -25.72
CA ALA A 334 -23.61 -13.28 -24.77
C ALA A 334 -23.50 -12.27 -23.62
N GLU A 335 -22.31 -12.16 -23.02
CA GLU A 335 -22.01 -11.19 -21.96
C GLU A 335 -22.19 -9.73 -22.43
N ARG A 336 -21.64 -9.41 -23.62
CA ARG A 336 -21.82 -8.08 -24.26
C ARG A 336 -23.28 -7.79 -24.58
N LEU A 337 -24.02 -8.76 -25.11
CA LEU A 337 -25.44 -8.63 -25.49
C LEU A 337 -26.29 -8.35 -24.25
N ARG A 338 -26.08 -9.11 -23.15
CA ARG A 338 -26.69 -8.85 -21.83
C ARG A 338 -26.40 -7.41 -21.36
N HIS A 339 -25.14 -6.98 -21.38
CA HIS A 339 -24.76 -5.62 -20.98
C HIS A 339 -25.45 -4.54 -21.83
N VAL A 340 -25.54 -4.73 -23.15
CA VAL A 340 -26.24 -3.79 -24.05
C VAL A 340 -27.74 -3.79 -23.80
N LEU A 341 -28.36 -4.94 -23.50
CA LEU A 341 -29.80 -5.06 -23.17
C LEU A 341 -30.19 -4.37 -21.85
N SER A 342 -29.27 -4.16 -20.91
CA SER A 342 -29.56 -3.36 -19.71
C SER A 342 -29.98 -1.93 -20.07
N ALA A 343 -29.32 -1.30 -21.06
CA ALA A 343 -29.67 0.03 -21.54
C ALA A 343 -30.68 0.00 -22.71
N ASN A 344 -30.52 -0.93 -23.66
CA ASN A 344 -31.26 -0.95 -24.93
C ASN A 344 -32.39 -1.98 -24.95
N THR A 345 -33.43 -1.73 -25.76
CA THR A 345 -34.56 -2.65 -25.93
C THR A 345 -34.29 -3.83 -26.89
N GLN A 346 -33.28 -3.72 -27.74
CA GLN A 346 -32.86 -4.75 -28.68
C GLN A 346 -31.37 -4.65 -29.00
N THR A 347 -30.74 -5.77 -29.39
CA THR A 347 -29.35 -5.81 -29.85
C THR A 347 -29.10 -7.05 -30.72
N GLY A 348 -27.85 -7.25 -31.14
CA GLY A 348 -27.46 -8.38 -31.96
C GLY A 348 -25.94 -8.55 -32.08
N ALA A 349 -25.54 -9.67 -32.68
CA ALA A 349 -24.16 -10.04 -32.93
C ALA A 349 -24.02 -10.59 -34.36
N SER A 350 -22.79 -10.63 -34.88
CA SER A 350 -22.47 -11.25 -36.16
C SER A 350 -21.14 -11.98 -36.05
N PHE A 351 -21.13 -13.24 -36.48
CA PHE A 351 -20.01 -14.15 -36.36
C PHE A 351 -19.61 -14.62 -37.76
N GLU A 352 -18.45 -14.16 -38.24
CA GLU A 352 -17.80 -14.74 -39.40
C GLU A 352 -17.25 -16.13 -39.03
N GLY A 353 -17.56 -17.16 -39.83
CA GLY A 353 -17.13 -18.55 -39.63
C GLY A 353 -17.26 -19.05 -38.18
N LEU A 354 -18.50 -19.18 -37.68
CA LEU A 354 -18.76 -19.59 -36.29
C LEU A 354 -18.39 -21.07 -36.06
N TYR A 355 -18.89 -21.96 -36.92
CA TYR A 355 -18.74 -23.40 -36.87
C TYR A 355 -18.82 -23.96 -38.31
N GLU A 356 -17.88 -24.83 -38.71
CA GLU A 356 -17.72 -25.35 -40.10
C GLU A 356 -17.80 -24.24 -41.18
N ASP A 357 -17.12 -23.11 -40.94
CA ASP A 357 -17.09 -21.89 -41.76
C ASP A 357 -18.47 -21.31 -42.14
N VAL A 358 -19.50 -21.61 -41.36
CA VAL A 358 -20.83 -20.98 -41.48
C VAL A 358 -20.87 -19.65 -40.72
N ASP A 359 -21.22 -18.59 -41.45
CA ASP A 359 -21.55 -17.28 -40.88
C ASP A 359 -22.88 -17.29 -40.12
N PHE A 360 -22.93 -16.59 -38.99
CA PHE A 360 -24.14 -16.45 -38.17
C PHE A 360 -24.45 -14.99 -37.86
N LYS A 361 -25.73 -14.61 -37.88
CA LYS A 361 -26.21 -13.29 -37.45
C LYS A 361 -27.35 -13.47 -36.47
N TYR A 362 -27.16 -12.93 -35.27
CA TYR A 362 -28.05 -13.10 -34.13
C TYR A 362 -28.71 -11.78 -33.75
N LYS A 363 -29.96 -11.84 -33.26
CA LYS A 363 -30.71 -10.71 -32.72
C LYS A 363 -31.51 -11.15 -31.50
N ILE A 364 -31.63 -10.28 -30.51
CA ILE A 364 -32.40 -10.50 -29.28
C ILE A 364 -33.04 -9.19 -28.83
N SER A 365 -34.29 -9.26 -28.34
CA SER A 365 -34.92 -8.13 -27.62
C SER A 365 -34.83 -8.33 -26.11
N ARG A 366 -34.96 -7.24 -25.35
CA ARG A 366 -35.04 -7.29 -23.89
C ARG A 366 -36.22 -8.16 -23.44
N ALA A 367 -37.36 -8.09 -24.14
CA ALA A 367 -38.54 -8.88 -23.81
C ALA A 367 -38.31 -10.40 -23.99
N ASP A 368 -37.60 -10.80 -25.05
CA ASP A 368 -37.26 -12.22 -25.26
C ASP A 368 -36.26 -12.72 -24.21
N PHE A 369 -35.27 -11.90 -23.86
CA PHE A 369 -34.33 -12.19 -22.78
C PHE A 369 -35.00 -12.32 -21.41
N GLU A 370 -35.87 -11.36 -21.05
CA GLU A 370 -36.61 -11.37 -19.78
C GLU A 370 -37.54 -12.59 -19.69
N LYS A 371 -38.18 -12.98 -20.80
CA LYS A 371 -38.98 -14.20 -20.90
C LYS A 371 -38.15 -15.47 -20.68
N MET A 372 -36.96 -15.57 -21.28
CA MET A 372 -36.03 -16.67 -21.00
C MET A 372 -35.54 -16.67 -19.54
N ALA A 373 -35.51 -15.50 -18.90
CA ALA A 373 -35.06 -15.32 -17.53
C ALA A 373 -36.16 -15.46 -16.45
N GLU A 374 -37.42 -15.74 -16.79
CA GLU A 374 -38.55 -15.86 -15.84
C GLU A 374 -38.23 -16.79 -14.64
N GLY A 375 -37.68 -17.98 -14.92
CA GLY A 375 -37.27 -18.94 -13.88
C GLY A 375 -36.05 -18.52 -13.05
N HIS A 376 -35.29 -17.50 -13.50
CA HIS A 376 -34.20 -16.88 -12.76
C HIS A 376 -34.69 -15.68 -11.92
N ALA A 377 -35.65 -14.90 -12.44
CA ALA A 377 -36.28 -13.81 -11.69
C ALA A 377 -36.93 -14.31 -10.40
N ALA A 378 -37.75 -15.37 -10.47
CA ALA A 378 -38.43 -15.96 -9.31
C ALA A 378 -37.51 -16.43 -8.15
N ARG A 379 -36.20 -16.58 -8.40
CA ARG A 379 -35.18 -16.95 -7.39
C ARG A 379 -34.63 -15.73 -6.63
N VAL A 380 -34.72 -14.52 -7.18
CA VAL A 380 -34.18 -13.27 -6.59
C VAL A 380 -34.81 -12.99 -5.23
N GLY A 381 -36.14 -13.04 -5.13
CA GLY A 381 -36.86 -12.79 -3.87
C GLY A 381 -36.52 -13.79 -2.76
N ALA A 382 -36.29 -15.07 -3.11
CA ALA A 382 -35.95 -16.10 -2.13
C ALA A 382 -34.61 -15.81 -1.42
N VAL A 383 -33.64 -15.20 -2.11
CA VAL A 383 -32.35 -14.80 -1.52
C VAL A 383 -32.54 -13.74 -0.43
N VAL A 384 -33.38 -12.72 -0.71
CA VAL A 384 -33.72 -11.64 0.25
C VAL A 384 -34.46 -12.20 1.47
N GLN A 385 -35.49 -13.04 1.25
CA GLN A 385 -36.29 -13.62 2.32
C GLN A 385 -35.47 -14.56 3.22
N ASN A 386 -34.52 -15.32 2.66
CA ASN A 386 -33.62 -16.16 3.45
C ASN A 386 -32.67 -15.34 4.35
N ALA A 387 -32.19 -14.18 3.88
CA ALA A 387 -31.35 -13.29 4.68
C ALA A 387 -32.12 -12.66 5.87
N LEU A 388 -33.33 -12.17 5.60
CA LEU A 388 -34.26 -11.64 6.61
C LEU A 388 -34.62 -12.70 7.67
N LYS A 389 -34.98 -13.91 7.22
CA LYS A 389 -35.29 -15.06 8.08
C LYS A 389 -34.11 -15.49 8.95
N MET A 390 -32.87 -15.41 8.44
CA MET A 390 -31.67 -15.68 9.25
C MET A 390 -31.41 -14.57 10.29
N ALA A 391 -31.65 -13.32 9.93
CA ALA A 391 -31.51 -12.16 10.82
C ALA A 391 -32.61 -12.06 11.90
N GLY A 392 -33.75 -12.73 11.71
CA GLY A 392 -34.92 -12.61 12.59
C GLY A 392 -35.63 -11.27 12.46
N LEU A 393 -35.60 -10.66 11.27
CA LEU A 393 -36.19 -9.36 10.94
C LEU A 393 -37.18 -9.47 9.79
N GLU A 394 -38.11 -8.53 9.70
CA GLU A 394 -39.02 -8.38 8.58
C GLU A 394 -38.53 -7.33 7.56
N LEU A 395 -39.14 -7.34 6.37
CA LEU A 395 -38.90 -6.34 5.32
C LEU A 395 -39.28 -4.91 5.76
N SER A 396 -40.23 -4.80 6.70
CA SER A 396 -40.65 -3.58 7.37
C SER A 396 -39.49 -2.91 8.12
N ASP A 397 -38.70 -3.69 8.87
CA ASP A 397 -37.56 -3.25 9.69
C ASP A 397 -36.40 -2.64 8.88
N LEU A 398 -36.25 -3.04 7.60
CA LEU A 398 -35.15 -2.55 6.76
C LEU A 398 -35.26 -1.05 6.48
N THR A 399 -34.22 -0.31 6.86
CA THR A 399 -34.02 1.11 6.54
C THR A 399 -33.70 1.31 5.05
N SER A 400 -32.95 0.40 4.42
CA SER A 400 -32.79 0.36 2.95
C SER A 400 -32.18 -0.95 2.44
N VAL A 401 -32.36 -1.22 1.14
CA VAL A 401 -31.65 -2.22 0.34
C VAL A 401 -30.59 -1.51 -0.51
N ILE A 402 -29.31 -1.89 -0.37
CA ILE A 402 -28.18 -1.34 -1.11
C ILE A 402 -27.85 -2.30 -2.26
N LEU A 403 -27.80 -1.80 -3.50
CA LEU A 403 -27.47 -2.62 -4.68
C LEU A 403 -25.95 -2.77 -4.87
N HIS A 404 -25.51 -4.00 -5.17
CA HIS A 404 -24.13 -4.34 -5.48
C HIS A 404 -24.06 -5.44 -6.57
N GLY A 405 -22.90 -5.55 -7.22
CA GLY A 405 -22.64 -6.57 -8.24
C GLY A 405 -23.16 -6.18 -9.62
N GLY A 406 -22.39 -6.47 -10.67
CA GLY A 406 -22.67 -5.99 -12.03
C GLY A 406 -24.00 -6.46 -12.63
N ALA A 407 -24.51 -7.63 -12.24
CA ALA A 407 -25.77 -8.19 -12.75
C ALA A 407 -27.01 -7.67 -12.02
N SER A 408 -26.87 -6.91 -10.91
CA SER A 408 -27.99 -6.13 -10.35
C SER A 408 -28.37 -4.93 -11.24
N ARG A 409 -27.61 -4.65 -12.30
CA ARG A 409 -27.91 -3.65 -13.35
C ARG A 409 -28.82 -4.20 -14.46
N THR A 410 -29.31 -5.42 -14.34
CA THR A 410 -30.26 -6.02 -15.30
C THR A 410 -31.70 -5.59 -14.95
N PRO A 411 -32.47 -4.95 -15.85
CA PRO A 411 -33.75 -4.30 -15.51
C PRO A 411 -34.76 -5.18 -14.77
N PHE A 412 -34.97 -6.43 -15.22
CA PHE A 412 -35.90 -7.33 -14.53
C PHE A 412 -35.48 -7.67 -13.09
N VAL A 413 -34.17 -7.66 -12.78
CA VAL A 413 -33.67 -7.92 -11.41
C VAL A 413 -34.03 -6.75 -10.49
N GLN A 414 -33.95 -5.52 -10.97
CA GLN A 414 -34.36 -4.34 -10.20
C GLN A 414 -35.88 -4.32 -10.01
N LYS A 415 -36.66 -4.58 -11.06
CA LYS A 415 -38.12 -4.70 -11.00
C LYS A 415 -38.61 -5.81 -10.05
N GLU A 416 -37.93 -6.95 -10.03
CA GLU A 416 -38.22 -8.03 -9.09
C GLU A 416 -37.86 -7.61 -7.65
N LEU A 417 -36.73 -6.92 -7.43
CA LEU A 417 -36.40 -6.36 -6.13
C LEU A 417 -37.40 -5.30 -5.66
N GLU A 418 -37.86 -4.39 -6.53
CA GLU A 418 -38.93 -3.43 -6.23
C GLU A 418 -40.21 -4.15 -5.81
N THR A 419 -40.57 -5.23 -6.51
CA THR A 419 -41.74 -6.06 -6.21
C THR A 419 -41.59 -6.78 -4.85
N VAL A 420 -40.40 -7.29 -4.55
CA VAL A 420 -40.08 -7.97 -3.27
C VAL A 420 -39.95 -6.98 -2.10
N VAL A 421 -39.51 -5.75 -2.35
CA VAL A 421 -39.26 -4.71 -1.33
C VAL A 421 -40.48 -3.82 -1.08
N GLY A 422 -41.41 -3.74 -2.04
CA GLY A 422 -42.67 -2.99 -1.94
C GLY A 422 -42.52 -1.47 -2.04
N SER A 423 -41.29 -0.95 -2.21
CA SER A 423 -41.01 0.47 -2.44
C SER A 423 -39.65 0.65 -3.10
N ALA A 424 -39.60 1.38 -4.21
CA ALA A 424 -38.36 1.79 -4.87
C ALA A 424 -37.52 2.73 -3.98
N GLU A 425 -38.14 3.54 -3.11
CA GLU A 425 -37.43 4.47 -2.21
C GLU A 425 -36.54 3.74 -1.17
N LYS A 426 -36.87 2.49 -0.83
CA LYS A 426 -36.01 1.65 0.01
C LYS A 426 -34.77 1.17 -0.74
N ILE A 427 -34.76 1.15 -2.07
CA ILE A 427 -33.62 0.68 -2.89
C ILE A 427 -32.64 1.84 -3.11
N ARG A 428 -31.34 1.58 -2.93
CA ARG A 428 -30.30 2.60 -2.95
C ARG A 428 -29.11 2.20 -3.81
N SER A 429 -28.78 3.08 -4.75
CA SER A 429 -27.60 3.05 -5.63
C SER A 429 -26.45 3.97 -5.14
N ASN A 430 -26.57 4.56 -3.95
CA ASN A 430 -25.61 5.55 -3.41
C ASN A 430 -24.29 4.95 -2.86
N VAL A 431 -23.83 3.88 -3.51
CA VAL A 431 -22.68 3.03 -3.19
C VAL A 431 -22.11 2.52 -4.53
N ASN A 432 -20.81 2.69 -4.79
CA ASN A 432 -20.21 2.18 -6.04
C ASN A 432 -20.24 0.64 -6.03
N SER A 433 -21.05 0.06 -6.91
CA SER A 433 -21.35 -1.38 -7.01
C SER A 433 -20.27 -2.22 -7.71
N ASP A 434 -19.21 -1.60 -8.24
CA ASP A 434 -17.98 -2.29 -8.62
C ASP A 434 -16.90 -2.18 -7.52
N GLU A 435 -16.78 -1.04 -6.83
CA GLU A 435 -15.58 -0.74 -6.00
C GLU A 435 -15.78 -0.84 -4.48
N SER A 436 -17.01 -0.92 -3.96
CA SER A 436 -17.23 -0.82 -2.50
C SER A 436 -16.74 -2.03 -1.70
N ALA A 437 -16.80 -3.24 -2.26
CA ALA A 437 -16.25 -4.43 -1.62
C ALA A 437 -14.71 -4.34 -1.47
N VAL A 438 -14.00 -3.87 -2.50
CA VAL A 438 -12.53 -3.76 -2.46
C VAL A 438 -12.05 -2.65 -1.53
N PHE A 439 -12.76 -1.50 -1.47
CA PHE A 439 -12.45 -0.45 -0.50
C PHE A 439 -12.72 -0.89 0.94
N GLY A 440 -13.78 -1.68 1.19
CA GLY A 440 -14.04 -2.29 2.48
C GLY A 440 -12.95 -3.28 2.91
N ALA A 441 -12.54 -4.17 2.00
CA ALA A 441 -11.41 -5.07 2.24
C ALA A 441 -10.10 -4.30 2.48
N GLY A 442 -9.89 -3.17 1.78
CA GLY A 442 -8.71 -2.31 1.95
C GLY A 442 -8.69 -1.61 3.30
N PHE A 443 -9.83 -1.10 3.75
CA PHE A 443 -10.00 -0.55 5.09
C PHE A 443 -9.72 -1.61 6.17
N ARG A 444 -10.23 -2.84 5.99
CA ARG A 444 -9.96 -3.97 6.90
C ARG A 444 -8.48 -4.39 6.89
N ALA A 445 -7.80 -4.34 5.74
CA ALA A 445 -6.37 -4.60 5.66
C ALA A 445 -5.54 -3.53 6.38
N ALA A 446 -5.96 -2.25 6.29
CA ALA A 446 -5.37 -1.15 7.05
C ALA A 446 -5.58 -1.32 8.56
N GLU A 447 -6.79 -1.67 8.99
CA GLU A 447 -7.17 -1.91 10.40
C GLU A 447 -6.35 -3.04 11.04
N LEU A 448 -6.13 -4.14 10.32
CA LEU A 448 -5.38 -5.30 10.80
C LEU A 448 -3.86 -5.13 10.72
N SER A 449 -3.37 -4.04 10.12
CA SER A 449 -1.95 -3.79 9.92
C SER A 449 -1.41 -2.81 10.97
N PRO A 450 -0.34 -3.16 11.72
CA PRO A 450 0.20 -2.32 12.80
C PRO A 450 0.81 -0.99 12.30
N SER A 451 0.97 -0.85 10.99
CA SER A 451 1.58 0.29 10.31
C SER A 451 0.61 1.46 10.05
N PHE A 452 -0.67 1.30 10.38
CA PHE A 452 -1.72 2.31 10.12
C PHE A 452 -2.55 2.61 11.38
N ARG A 453 -3.32 3.70 11.32
CA ARG A 453 -4.41 4.01 12.25
C ARG A 453 -5.61 4.47 11.43
N VAL A 454 -6.77 3.86 11.65
CA VAL A 454 -8.02 4.15 10.94
C VAL A 454 -9.13 4.56 11.91
N LYS A 455 -10.26 5.04 11.38
CA LYS A 455 -11.49 5.28 12.14
C LYS A 455 -11.90 3.98 12.84
N GLU A 456 -12.21 4.02 14.13
CA GLU A 456 -12.63 2.81 14.86
C GLU A 456 -14.06 2.41 14.45
N ILE A 457 -14.16 1.37 13.62
CA ILE A 457 -15.40 0.72 13.18
C ILE A 457 -15.33 -0.73 13.65
N ARG A 458 -16.17 -1.11 14.61
CA ARG A 458 -16.18 -2.46 15.18
C ARG A 458 -17.07 -3.36 14.32
N ILE A 459 -16.45 -4.25 13.56
CA ILE A 459 -17.18 -5.23 12.75
C ILE A 459 -17.53 -6.50 13.54
N SER A 460 -18.65 -7.14 13.20
CA SER A 460 -19.06 -8.46 13.68
C SER A 460 -19.61 -9.28 12.53
N GLU A 461 -18.92 -10.34 12.14
CA GLU A 461 -19.34 -11.23 11.05
C GLU A 461 -19.93 -12.54 11.60
N GLY A 462 -21.00 -13.04 10.98
CA GLY A 462 -21.57 -14.34 11.30
C GLY A 462 -20.70 -15.52 10.87
N ALA A 463 -20.90 -16.68 11.49
CA ALA A 463 -20.30 -17.95 11.10
C ALA A 463 -20.85 -18.48 9.75
N ASN A 464 -22.04 -18.02 9.34
CA ASN A 464 -22.88 -18.43 8.20
C ASN A 464 -23.36 -19.89 8.22
N PHE A 465 -22.62 -20.78 8.87
CA PHE A 465 -22.96 -22.18 9.09
C PHE A 465 -22.98 -22.49 10.60
N ALA A 466 -23.91 -23.33 11.04
CA ALA A 466 -23.88 -23.83 12.42
C ALA A 466 -22.64 -24.73 12.61
N SER A 467 -21.98 -24.63 13.76
CA SER A 467 -20.74 -25.38 14.03
C SER A 467 -20.73 -25.91 15.47
N GLY A 468 -20.01 -27.00 15.72
CA GLY A 468 -20.03 -27.69 17.01
C GLY A 468 -18.92 -28.72 17.17
N MET A 469 -19.09 -29.61 18.15
CA MET A 469 -18.16 -30.69 18.47
C MET A 469 -18.86 -32.02 18.79
N LYS A 470 -18.12 -33.11 18.62
CA LYS A 470 -18.50 -34.52 18.86
C LYS A 470 -17.37 -35.19 19.64
N TRP A 471 -17.68 -35.97 20.67
CA TRP A 471 -16.67 -36.72 21.43
C TRP A 471 -17.30 -37.90 22.17
N THR A 472 -16.50 -38.90 22.55
CA THR A 472 -16.96 -39.99 23.43
C THR A 472 -16.65 -39.62 24.88
N ASN A 473 -17.64 -39.67 25.78
CA ASN A 473 -17.41 -39.45 27.21
C ASN A 473 -16.90 -40.71 27.92
N ALA A 474 -16.46 -40.59 29.17
CA ALA A 474 -15.98 -41.69 30.03
C ALA A 474 -17.04 -42.77 30.40
N LYS A 475 -18.17 -42.81 29.68
CA LYS A 475 -19.24 -43.83 29.80
C LYS A 475 -19.58 -44.44 28.43
N ASP A 476 -18.64 -44.36 27.48
CA ASP A 476 -18.73 -44.79 26.08
C ASP A 476 -19.93 -44.22 25.30
N LYS A 477 -20.45 -43.05 25.71
CA LYS A 477 -21.54 -42.38 25.01
C LYS A 477 -21.01 -41.24 24.15
N LEU A 478 -21.24 -41.35 22.84
CA LEU A 478 -21.06 -40.26 21.90
C LEU A 478 -21.91 -39.05 22.33
N GLN A 479 -21.25 -37.94 22.59
CA GLN A 479 -21.83 -36.62 22.80
C GLN A 479 -21.76 -35.84 21.49
N HIS A 480 -22.76 -34.98 21.27
CA HIS A 480 -22.88 -34.11 20.10
C HIS A 480 -23.41 -32.76 20.58
N GLN A 481 -22.65 -31.69 20.34
CA GLN A 481 -22.97 -30.37 20.86
C GLN A 481 -22.73 -29.29 19.80
N ARG A 482 -23.83 -28.67 19.34
CA ARG A 482 -23.77 -27.42 18.57
C ARG A 482 -23.33 -26.28 19.49
N LEU A 483 -22.21 -25.64 19.16
CA LEU A 483 -21.65 -24.53 19.94
C LEU A 483 -21.95 -23.16 19.32
N TRP A 484 -22.11 -23.09 17.99
CA TRP A 484 -22.36 -21.85 17.26
C TRP A 484 -23.50 -22.00 16.25
N SER A 485 -24.26 -20.93 16.10
CA SER A 485 -25.28 -20.71 15.07
C SER A 485 -24.70 -19.96 13.87
N PRO A 486 -25.38 -19.93 12.70
CA PRO A 486 -24.97 -19.10 11.55
C PRO A 486 -24.69 -17.63 11.88
N ILE A 487 -25.40 -17.07 12.85
CA ILE A 487 -25.29 -15.67 13.27
C ILE A 487 -24.27 -15.44 14.40
N SER A 488 -23.56 -16.48 14.84
CA SER A 488 -22.56 -16.36 15.91
C SER A 488 -21.30 -15.61 15.43
N PRO A 489 -20.72 -14.69 16.23
CA PRO A 489 -19.64 -13.84 15.78
C PRO A 489 -18.30 -14.59 15.59
N GLN A 490 -17.73 -14.46 14.40
CA GLN A 490 -16.32 -14.76 14.12
C GLN A 490 -15.43 -13.85 15.00
N GLY A 491 -14.34 -14.41 15.56
CA GLY A 491 -13.49 -13.70 16.53
C GLY A 491 -14.14 -13.41 17.89
N GLY A 492 -15.33 -13.95 18.17
CA GLY A 492 -16.05 -13.75 19.43
C GLY A 492 -15.35 -14.34 20.66
N VAL A 493 -15.90 -14.03 21.84
CA VAL A 493 -15.41 -14.52 23.15
C VAL A 493 -15.37 -16.06 23.16
N ALA A 494 -14.26 -16.62 23.68
CA ALA A 494 -14.10 -18.06 23.80
C ALA A 494 -15.12 -18.67 24.78
N LYS A 495 -15.60 -19.86 24.44
CA LYS A 495 -16.46 -20.69 25.27
C LYS A 495 -15.60 -21.78 25.91
N ASP A 496 -15.63 -21.88 27.23
CA ASP A 496 -15.01 -23.00 27.93
C ASP A 496 -15.99 -24.18 27.95
N VAL A 497 -15.66 -25.26 27.25
CA VAL A 497 -16.41 -26.52 27.30
C VAL A 497 -15.76 -27.41 28.36
N THR A 498 -16.56 -27.91 29.30
CA THR A 498 -16.09 -28.80 30.38
C THR A 498 -16.41 -30.25 30.05
N PHE A 499 -15.47 -31.14 30.30
CA PHE A 499 -15.53 -32.57 30.00
C PHE A 499 -15.38 -33.39 31.29
N THR A 500 -16.08 -34.52 31.35
CA THR A 500 -15.95 -35.55 32.39
C THR A 500 -15.08 -36.71 31.91
N ASN A 501 -14.10 -36.39 31.08
CA ASN A 501 -13.08 -37.31 30.59
C ASN A 501 -11.80 -37.02 31.36
N HIS A 502 -11.30 -38.01 32.07
CA HIS A 502 -10.01 -37.96 32.76
C HIS A 502 -8.90 -38.66 31.97
N ASP A 503 -9.27 -39.56 31.05
CA ASP A 503 -8.35 -40.19 30.12
C ASP A 503 -8.16 -39.41 28.82
N ASP A 504 -6.98 -39.54 28.21
CA ASP A 504 -6.68 -38.97 26.90
C ASP A 504 -7.67 -39.45 25.82
N PHE A 505 -8.34 -38.48 25.19
CA PHE A 505 -9.43 -38.66 24.24
C PHE A 505 -9.41 -37.63 23.11
N SER A 506 -10.28 -37.83 22.12
CA SER A 506 -10.42 -36.97 20.94
C SER A 506 -11.77 -36.26 20.84
N VAL A 507 -11.75 -35.04 20.32
CA VAL A 507 -12.91 -34.18 20.06
C VAL A 507 -12.92 -33.76 18.59
N THR A 508 -13.96 -34.14 17.85
CA THR A 508 -14.14 -33.80 16.43
C THR A 508 -15.02 -32.56 16.28
N PHE A 509 -14.49 -31.48 15.71
CA PHE A 509 -15.19 -30.25 15.38
C PHE A 509 -15.83 -30.32 14.00
N TYR A 510 -17.06 -29.86 13.85
CA TYR A 510 -17.82 -29.97 12.60
C TYR A 510 -18.52 -28.66 12.20
N GLN A 511 -18.75 -28.52 10.89
CA GLN A 511 -19.57 -27.49 10.27
C GLN A 511 -20.81 -28.14 9.63
N GLN A 512 -22.00 -27.61 9.90
CA GLN A 512 -23.24 -28.01 9.23
C GLN A 512 -23.34 -27.27 7.89
N VAL A 513 -23.22 -27.99 6.79
CA VAL A 513 -23.35 -27.47 5.41
C VAL A 513 -24.61 -28.08 4.80
N ASP A 514 -25.61 -27.24 4.55
CA ASP A 514 -26.96 -27.66 4.18
C ASP A 514 -27.49 -28.72 5.17
N SER A 515 -27.92 -29.89 4.69
CA SER A 515 -28.37 -31.02 5.52
C SER A 515 -27.24 -31.91 6.06
N ALA A 516 -26.00 -31.73 5.63
CA ALA A 516 -24.87 -32.58 5.99
C ALA A 516 -23.95 -31.94 7.05
N GLU A 517 -23.31 -32.78 7.88
CA GLU A 517 -22.20 -32.35 8.72
C GLU A 517 -20.87 -32.67 8.03
N GLN A 518 -19.97 -31.70 7.99
CA GLN A 518 -18.59 -31.85 7.50
C GLN A 518 -17.63 -31.67 8.67
N ASP A 519 -16.87 -32.72 9.01
CA ASP A 519 -15.93 -32.70 10.12
C ASP A 519 -14.65 -31.94 9.70
N THR A 520 -14.29 -30.89 10.44
CA THR A 520 -13.26 -29.91 10.08
C THR A 520 -11.93 -30.08 10.81
N LYS A 521 -11.94 -30.42 12.11
CA LYS A 521 -10.73 -30.64 12.91
C LYS A 521 -10.96 -31.75 13.93
N ILE A 522 -9.91 -32.46 14.30
CA ILE A 522 -9.85 -33.27 15.52
C ILE A 522 -8.84 -32.64 16.47
N LEU A 523 -9.25 -32.44 17.72
CA LEU A 523 -8.34 -32.28 18.85
C LEU A 523 -8.11 -33.65 19.48
N THR A 524 -6.88 -34.00 19.80
CA THR A 524 -6.53 -35.20 20.58
C THR A 524 -5.62 -34.79 21.73
N THR A 525 -5.96 -35.21 22.95
CA THR A 525 -5.16 -34.97 24.16
C THR A 525 -3.98 -35.94 24.25
N LYS A 526 -2.90 -35.56 24.96
CA LYS A 526 -1.62 -36.30 25.00
C LYS A 526 -1.11 -36.69 26.39
N ASN A 527 -1.64 -36.07 27.43
CA ASN A 527 -1.18 -36.22 28.81
C ASN A 527 -2.28 -35.96 29.84
N LEU A 528 -3.56 -36.00 29.43
CA LEU A 528 -4.69 -35.71 30.31
C LEU A 528 -4.72 -36.69 31.48
N THR A 529 -4.59 -38.01 31.23
CA THR A 529 -4.50 -39.04 32.28
C THR A 529 -3.37 -38.72 33.28
N ALA A 530 -2.21 -38.27 32.78
CA ALA A 530 -1.06 -37.95 33.62
C ALA A 530 -1.22 -36.64 34.42
N THR A 531 -1.92 -35.64 33.87
CA THR A 531 -2.23 -34.39 34.59
C THR A 531 -3.35 -34.57 35.63
N VAL A 532 -4.31 -35.47 35.39
CA VAL A 532 -5.32 -35.86 36.38
C VAL A 532 -4.67 -36.61 37.54
N ALA A 533 -3.89 -37.65 37.27
CA ALA A 533 -3.16 -38.37 38.31
C ALA A 533 -2.26 -37.44 39.15
N GLN A 534 -1.63 -36.43 38.52
CA GLN A 534 -0.88 -35.40 39.24
C GLN A 534 -1.74 -34.53 40.17
N LEU A 535 -3.00 -34.24 39.83
CA LEU A 535 -3.92 -33.53 40.74
C LEU A 535 -4.32 -34.41 41.93
N GLU A 536 -4.62 -35.68 41.70
CA GLU A 536 -4.95 -36.64 42.75
C GLU A 536 -3.77 -36.86 43.71
N GLU A 537 -2.61 -37.26 43.19
CA GLU A 537 -1.43 -37.64 44.00
C GLU A 537 -0.81 -36.45 44.76
N LYS A 538 -0.76 -35.25 44.15
CA LYS A 538 0.02 -34.12 44.68
C LYS A 538 -0.83 -33.04 45.34
N TYR A 539 -2.11 -32.92 44.97
CA TYR A 539 -3.01 -31.89 45.46
C TYR A 539 -4.24 -32.46 46.20
N SER A 540 -4.29 -33.78 46.39
CA SER A 540 -5.39 -34.48 47.08
C SER A 540 -6.78 -34.19 46.48
N CYS A 541 -6.82 -33.93 45.17
CA CYS A 541 -8.06 -33.69 44.45
C CYS A 541 -8.95 -34.94 44.42
N VAL A 542 -10.26 -34.73 44.58
CA VAL A 542 -11.26 -35.79 44.42
C VAL A 542 -11.66 -35.86 42.95
N ASP A 543 -11.71 -37.06 42.36
CA ASP A 543 -12.17 -37.35 40.99
C ASP A 543 -13.38 -36.51 40.52
N SER A 544 -14.40 -36.37 41.38
CA SER A 544 -15.63 -35.60 41.13
C SER A 544 -15.41 -34.11 40.89
N ASP A 545 -14.34 -33.56 41.47
CA ASP A 545 -14.02 -32.14 41.53
C ASP A 545 -12.95 -31.77 40.48
N ILE A 546 -12.39 -32.78 39.79
CA ILE A 546 -11.44 -32.61 38.68
C ILE A 546 -12.22 -32.39 37.38
N HIS A 547 -11.94 -31.26 36.72
CA HIS A 547 -12.67 -30.83 35.53
C HIS A 547 -11.70 -30.49 34.39
N PHE A 548 -11.75 -31.24 33.28
CA PHE A 548 -11.03 -30.86 32.06
C PHE A 548 -11.83 -29.81 31.28
N LYS A 549 -11.19 -28.69 30.91
CA LYS A 549 -11.78 -27.61 30.12
C LYS A 549 -10.98 -27.31 28.87
N VAL A 550 -11.70 -27.19 27.75
CA VAL A 550 -11.15 -26.70 26.47
C VAL A 550 -11.83 -25.37 26.14
N GLY A 551 -11.03 -24.30 26.04
CA GLY A 551 -11.48 -23.00 25.57
C GLY A 551 -11.51 -22.98 24.05
N VAL A 552 -12.66 -22.65 23.45
CA VAL A 552 -12.86 -22.68 21.99
C VAL A 552 -13.58 -21.43 21.48
N LYS A 553 -13.19 -20.93 20.30
CA LYS A 553 -13.83 -19.80 19.60
C LYS A 553 -13.87 -20.05 18.10
N LEU A 554 -14.57 -19.17 17.37
CA LEU A 554 -14.41 -19.07 15.92
C LEU A 554 -13.26 -18.11 15.59
N SER A 555 -12.43 -18.46 14.62
CA SER A 555 -11.34 -17.63 14.11
C SER A 555 -11.84 -16.27 13.61
N SER A 556 -11.04 -15.23 13.79
CA SER A 556 -11.23 -13.94 13.12
C SER A 556 -10.59 -13.86 11.73
N GLU A 557 -9.83 -14.90 11.33
CA GLU A 557 -9.23 -14.97 10.00
C GLU A 557 -10.17 -15.63 8.99
N ASN A 558 -10.79 -16.77 9.33
CA ASN A 558 -11.65 -17.53 8.40
C ASN A 558 -12.94 -18.11 9.02
N GLY A 559 -13.20 -17.89 10.31
CA GLY A 559 -14.36 -18.45 11.02
C GLY A 559 -14.27 -19.95 11.36
N GLU A 560 -13.15 -20.61 11.10
CA GLU A 560 -12.89 -21.99 11.54
C GLU A 560 -12.74 -22.05 13.08
N VAL A 561 -13.00 -23.21 13.69
CA VAL A 561 -12.85 -23.36 15.14
C VAL A 561 -11.35 -23.28 15.53
N GLU A 562 -11.05 -22.43 16.53
CA GLU A 562 -9.75 -22.29 17.19
C GLU A 562 -9.88 -22.74 18.65
N VAL A 563 -8.89 -23.51 19.13
CA VAL A 563 -8.71 -23.87 20.54
C VAL A 563 -7.76 -22.84 21.16
N THR A 564 -8.20 -22.18 22.24
CA THR A 564 -7.45 -21.12 22.92
C THR A 564 -6.70 -21.60 24.17
N LYS A 565 -7.19 -22.66 24.81
CA LYS A 565 -6.56 -23.34 25.95
C LYS A 565 -7.09 -24.77 26.09
N ALA A 566 -6.28 -25.64 26.69
CA ALA A 566 -6.71 -26.90 27.26
C ALA A 566 -6.11 -26.99 28.68
N THR A 567 -6.96 -27.16 29.69
CA THR A 567 -6.56 -27.10 31.11
C THR A 567 -7.41 -28.05 31.93
N VAL A 568 -6.81 -28.78 32.85
CA VAL A 568 -7.51 -29.46 33.94
C VAL A 568 -7.47 -28.59 35.20
N GLU A 569 -8.58 -28.49 35.91
CA GLU A 569 -8.71 -27.71 37.14
C GLU A 569 -9.39 -28.51 38.27
N CYS A 570 -9.11 -28.13 39.52
CA CYS A 570 -9.68 -28.72 40.75
C CYS A 570 -9.58 -27.71 41.92
N GLU A 571 -10.53 -27.73 42.85
CA GLU A 571 -10.43 -27.00 44.12
C GLU A 571 -9.77 -27.85 45.23
N ALA A 572 -8.47 -27.62 45.46
CA ALA A 572 -7.71 -28.28 46.53
C ALA A 572 -7.70 -27.44 47.82
N ASP A 573 -7.57 -28.08 48.98
CA ASP A 573 -7.24 -27.37 50.22
C ASP A 573 -5.81 -26.81 50.16
N ALA A 574 -5.61 -25.58 50.62
CA ALA A 574 -4.33 -24.88 50.45
C ALA A 574 -3.17 -25.62 51.14
N PRO A 575 -2.12 -26.03 50.41
CA PRO A 575 -1.05 -26.85 50.97
C PRO A 575 -0.21 -26.07 52.00
N GLU A 576 0.14 -26.73 53.10
CA GLU A 576 1.18 -26.22 53.99
C GLU A 576 2.51 -26.08 53.22
N LYS A 577 3.27 -25.03 53.55
CA LYS A 577 4.39 -24.58 52.71
C LYS A 577 5.64 -25.45 52.82
N GLU A 578 5.72 -26.48 51.98
CA GLU A 578 7.02 -26.93 51.46
C GLU A 578 7.35 -26.23 50.13
N GLY A 579 8.62 -25.90 49.94
CA GLY A 579 9.04 -24.86 49.01
C GLY A 579 9.20 -25.31 47.55
N PHE A 580 8.30 -24.91 46.66
CA PHE A 580 8.51 -24.98 45.21
C PHE A 580 8.14 -23.67 44.46
N VAL A 581 8.91 -22.60 44.71
CA VAL A 581 8.74 -21.31 44.01
C VAL A 581 10.08 -20.71 43.58
N ASP A 582 10.82 -21.40 42.69
CA ASP A 582 11.95 -20.77 41.96
C ASP A 582 12.14 -21.29 40.52
N GLY A 583 11.15 -22.00 39.95
CA GLY A 583 11.25 -22.59 38.61
C GLY A 583 10.77 -21.72 37.44
N VAL A 584 9.71 -20.92 37.64
CA VAL A 584 8.93 -20.34 36.50
C VAL A 584 8.87 -18.80 36.51
N LYS A 585 9.13 -18.13 37.64
CA LYS A 585 8.99 -16.66 37.75
C LYS A 585 10.17 -15.83 37.22
N ASN A 586 11.26 -16.47 36.78
CA ASN A 586 12.46 -15.80 36.24
C ASN A 586 12.59 -15.83 34.70
N LEU A 587 11.61 -16.39 33.96
CA LEU A 587 11.65 -16.40 32.48
C LEU A 587 10.98 -15.18 31.82
N PHE A 588 9.99 -14.57 32.48
CA PHE A 588 9.26 -13.39 31.98
C PHE A 588 9.54 -12.15 32.84
N GLY A 589 10.62 -11.45 32.51
CA GLY A 589 11.11 -10.29 33.28
C GLY A 589 10.25 -9.04 33.16
N PHE A 590 9.29 -8.85 34.08
CA PHE A 590 8.70 -7.55 34.40
C PHE A 590 9.10 -7.12 35.81
N GLY A 591 10.13 -6.27 35.90
CA GLY A 591 10.55 -5.70 37.17
C GLY A 591 9.55 -4.66 37.71
N LYS A 592 9.36 -4.65 39.03
CA LYS A 592 8.77 -3.52 39.76
C LYS A 592 9.71 -3.07 40.86
N LYS A 593 9.74 -1.75 41.06
CA LYS A 593 10.09 -1.12 42.33
C LYS A 593 9.02 -0.10 42.67
N ASP A 594 8.52 -0.21 43.90
CA ASP A 594 8.36 0.84 44.92
C ASP A 594 7.58 2.13 44.56
N GLN A 595 6.75 2.72 45.43
CA GLN A 595 6.61 2.46 46.88
C GLN A 595 5.24 2.89 47.47
N LYS A 596 4.84 2.19 48.55
CA LYS A 596 4.00 2.60 49.70
C LYS A 596 2.68 3.41 49.52
N VAL A 597 1.65 2.87 50.17
CA VAL A 597 0.77 3.60 51.10
C VAL A 597 0.97 2.95 52.50
N MET A 598 0.57 3.62 53.59
CA MET A 598 0.47 3.06 54.94
C MET A 598 -0.84 3.50 55.60
N ASP A 599 -1.37 2.67 56.50
CA ASP A 599 -2.65 2.85 57.18
C ASP A 599 -2.62 3.86 58.35
N GLY A 600 -3.81 4.21 58.83
CA GLY A 600 -4.03 5.01 60.04
C GLY A 600 -5.53 5.15 60.38
N GLU A 601 -5.96 4.43 61.42
CA GLU A 601 -7.29 4.52 62.06
C GLU A 601 -7.34 5.78 62.98
N ASP A 602 -8.46 6.26 63.56
CA ASP A 602 -9.85 5.81 63.59
C ASP A 602 -10.84 6.97 63.93
N GLY A 603 -12.15 6.75 63.77
CA GLY A 603 -13.24 7.52 64.39
C GLY A 603 -13.64 8.88 63.76
N ALA A 604 -14.81 9.45 64.07
CA ALA A 604 -16.01 8.94 64.76
C ALA A 604 -17.24 9.85 64.47
N GLU A 605 -18.47 9.33 64.66
CA GLU A 605 -19.78 10.02 64.41
C GLU A 605 -20.00 10.45 62.94
N SER A 606 -21.19 10.74 62.40
CA SER A 606 -22.59 10.28 62.54
C SER A 606 -23.22 10.60 61.15
N GLU A 607 -24.32 10.03 60.63
CA GLU A 607 -25.63 9.73 61.22
C GLU A 607 -26.46 8.87 60.21
N SER A 608 -27.74 8.60 60.53
CA SER A 608 -28.78 8.03 59.65
C SER A 608 -28.88 8.69 58.25
N THR A 609 -29.31 8.03 57.18
CA THR A 609 -30.71 7.59 56.89
C THR A 609 -30.70 6.61 55.68
N SER A 610 -31.54 5.56 55.50
CA SER A 610 -33.01 5.50 55.30
C SER A 610 -33.52 6.46 54.20
N SER A 611 -34.43 6.12 53.28
CA SER A 611 -35.39 5.02 53.17
C SER A 611 -35.93 4.95 51.72
N GLU A 612 -36.52 3.79 51.36
CA GLU A 612 -37.57 3.64 50.33
C GLU A 612 -37.21 3.92 48.85
N SER A 613 -37.44 2.98 47.91
CA SER A 613 -38.73 2.50 47.37
C SER A 613 -39.46 3.57 46.54
N SER A 614 -40.07 3.26 45.39
CA SER A 614 -40.89 2.07 45.16
C SER A 614 -40.95 1.57 43.70
N SER A 615 -41.23 0.28 43.55
CA SER A 615 -41.71 -0.34 42.30
C SER A 615 -43.17 0.00 42.00
N THR A 616 -43.57 -0.04 40.73
CA THR A 616 -44.98 -0.29 40.34
C THR A 616 -45.07 -1.49 39.40
N THR A 617 -45.75 -2.54 39.87
CA THR A 617 -46.30 -3.63 39.06
C THR A 617 -47.61 -4.03 39.72
N ALA A 618 -48.69 -4.13 38.95
CA ALA A 618 -50.03 -4.29 39.53
C ALA A 618 -50.33 -5.75 39.89
N SER A 619 -50.87 -5.95 41.09
CA SER A 619 -51.58 -7.18 41.50
C SER A 619 -52.88 -7.34 40.68
N THR A 620 -53.56 -8.49 40.65
CA THR A 620 -54.29 -9.08 41.79
C THR A 620 -54.29 -10.62 41.79
N ALA A 621 -54.76 -11.21 42.90
CA ALA A 621 -54.66 -12.65 43.20
C ALA A 621 -55.91 -13.22 43.88
N THR A 622 -55.98 -14.55 43.94
CA THR A 622 -56.75 -15.41 44.88
C THR A 622 -56.17 -16.83 44.74
N ASP A 623 -56.18 -17.73 45.72
CA ASP A 623 -56.90 -17.75 47.01
C ASP A 623 -56.05 -18.38 48.15
N ALA A 624 -56.57 -18.50 49.37
CA ALA A 624 -55.90 -19.04 50.57
C ALA A 624 -56.06 -20.59 50.73
N THR A 625 -55.76 -21.33 51.81
CA THR A 625 -55.45 -21.12 53.27
C THR A 625 -54.76 -22.43 53.79
N SER A 626 -54.22 -22.68 55.00
CA SER A 626 -54.02 -21.97 56.30
C SER A 626 -52.96 -22.71 57.18
N ALA A 627 -52.81 -22.28 58.44
CA ALA A 627 -52.19 -22.94 59.63
C ALA A 627 -50.63 -23.06 59.68
N SER A 628 -49.85 -22.52 60.65
CA SER A 628 -49.98 -22.25 62.12
C SER A 628 -49.41 -23.42 62.98
N SER A 629 -48.55 -23.25 64.01
CA SER A 629 -48.01 -22.02 64.67
C SER A 629 -46.84 -22.31 65.66
N SER A 630 -45.85 -21.39 65.72
CA SER A 630 -45.27 -20.70 66.91
C SER A 630 -44.67 -21.49 68.12
N PRO A 631 -43.85 -20.84 69.02
CA PRO A 631 -42.87 -19.74 68.85
C PRO A 631 -41.49 -20.03 69.53
N VAL A 632 -40.57 -19.05 69.52
CA VAL A 632 -39.19 -19.10 70.08
C VAL A 632 -39.11 -18.44 71.48
N PRO A 633 -38.35 -19.01 72.44
CA PRO A 633 -37.24 -18.30 73.11
C PRO A 633 -36.03 -19.23 73.44
N SER A 634 -34.83 -18.80 73.87
CA SER A 634 -34.07 -17.54 73.72
C SER A 634 -32.58 -17.77 74.10
N ASP A 635 -31.75 -16.75 73.90
CA ASP A 635 -30.48 -16.44 74.61
C ASP A 635 -29.22 -17.35 74.55
N ALA A 636 -28.18 -16.77 73.94
CA ALA A 636 -26.81 -16.62 74.45
C ALA A 636 -26.08 -17.77 75.19
N ALA A 637 -25.09 -18.34 74.50
CA ALA A 637 -23.74 -18.55 75.04
C ALA A 637 -22.72 -18.50 73.89
N ALA A 638 -21.45 -18.22 74.19
CA ALA A 638 -20.37 -18.32 73.22
C ALA A 638 -19.72 -19.71 73.29
N ASP A 639 -19.44 -20.31 72.12
CA ASP A 639 -18.28 -21.18 71.98
C ASP A 639 -17.78 -21.19 70.52
N GLY A 640 -16.57 -21.70 70.30
CA GLY A 640 -15.80 -21.47 69.08
C GLY A 640 -16.35 -22.12 67.80
N LYS A 641 -16.10 -21.45 66.66
CA LYS A 641 -16.05 -22.08 65.34
C LYS A 641 -14.78 -21.67 64.62
N GLU A 642 -14.10 -22.66 64.05
CA GLU A 642 -12.89 -22.47 63.25
C GLU A 642 -13.18 -21.69 61.97
N ALA A 643 -12.19 -20.94 61.48
CA ALA A 643 -12.25 -20.36 60.15
C ALA A 643 -12.17 -21.49 59.11
N ALA A 644 -13.17 -21.60 58.23
CA ALA A 644 -13.15 -22.57 57.15
C ALA A 644 -11.89 -22.38 56.27
N PRO A 645 -11.20 -23.47 55.86
CA PRO A 645 -10.01 -23.36 55.04
C PRO A 645 -10.34 -22.69 53.70
N LYS A 646 -9.44 -21.82 53.24
CA LYS A 646 -9.50 -21.32 51.87
C LYS A 646 -8.99 -22.40 50.92
N LYS A 647 -9.90 -23.04 50.21
CA LYS A 647 -9.56 -23.79 49.00
C LYS A 647 -8.89 -22.88 47.97
N GLU A 648 -7.94 -23.42 47.22
CA GLU A 648 -7.27 -22.75 46.11
C GLU A 648 -7.48 -23.56 44.81
N LEU A 649 -7.84 -22.88 43.72
CA LEU A 649 -8.09 -23.52 42.43
C LEU A 649 -6.75 -23.85 41.76
N VAL A 650 -6.39 -25.14 41.74
CA VAL A 650 -5.21 -25.64 41.03
C VAL A 650 -5.60 -25.82 39.56
N VAL A 651 -4.78 -25.27 38.65
CA VAL A 651 -5.00 -25.35 37.20
C VAL A 651 -3.72 -25.79 36.51
N ILE A 652 -3.79 -26.87 35.72
CA ILE A 652 -2.67 -27.45 34.98
C ILE A 652 -3.00 -27.45 33.48
N SER A 653 -2.04 -27.03 32.64
CA SER A 653 -2.20 -27.06 31.19
C SER A 653 -2.03 -28.49 30.64
N VAL A 654 -2.87 -28.84 29.67
CA VAL A 654 -2.90 -30.15 29.02
C VAL A 654 -2.38 -30.01 27.58
N ASP A 655 -1.49 -30.90 27.17
CA ASP A 655 -0.95 -30.93 25.81
C ASP A 655 -1.92 -31.64 24.86
N PHE A 656 -2.00 -31.14 23.62
CA PHE A 656 -2.88 -31.68 22.60
C PHE A 656 -2.27 -31.56 21.18
N THR A 657 -2.83 -32.30 20.23
CA THR A 657 -2.69 -32.05 18.78
C THR A 657 -3.98 -31.49 18.21
N LEU A 658 -3.85 -30.73 17.12
CA LEU A 658 -4.95 -30.37 16.23
C LEU A 658 -4.63 -30.89 14.83
N GLU A 659 -5.46 -31.80 14.35
CA GLU A 659 -5.38 -32.37 13.02
C GLU A 659 -6.56 -31.83 12.20
N LYS A 660 -6.30 -31.40 10.95
CA LYS A 660 -7.37 -30.96 10.06
C LYS A 660 -8.01 -32.17 9.38
N THR A 661 -9.33 -32.22 9.39
CA THR A 661 -10.13 -33.25 8.73
C THR A 661 -10.96 -32.65 7.60
N GLY A 662 -11.67 -33.51 6.87
CA GLY A 662 -12.50 -33.15 5.74
C GLY A 662 -11.78 -33.46 4.42
N ARG A 663 -11.56 -32.45 3.58
CA ARG A 663 -10.75 -32.57 2.36
C ARG A 663 -9.25 -32.63 2.74
N PRO A 664 -8.46 -33.53 2.15
CA PRO A 664 -7.01 -33.54 2.36
C PRO A 664 -6.38 -32.19 2.00
N GLU A 665 -5.42 -31.76 2.83
CA GLU A 665 -4.58 -30.61 2.50
C GLU A 665 -3.67 -30.95 1.30
N ILE A 666 -3.15 -29.91 0.64
CA ILE A 666 -2.05 -30.07 -0.32
C ILE A 666 -0.86 -30.65 0.46
N SER A 667 -0.39 -31.84 0.10
CA SER A 667 0.71 -32.49 0.83
C SER A 667 1.98 -31.66 0.76
N ARG A 668 2.91 -31.86 1.72
CA ARG A 668 4.17 -31.11 1.75
C ARG A 668 4.94 -31.19 0.43
N ASP A 669 4.94 -32.36 -0.20
CA ASP A 669 5.68 -32.60 -1.45
C ASP A 669 4.96 -31.99 -2.66
N GLU A 670 3.63 -32.05 -2.70
CA GLU A 670 2.81 -31.36 -3.70
C GLU A 670 2.96 -29.82 -3.57
N LEU A 671 2.94 -29.28 -2.35
CA LEU A 671 3.13 -27.86 -2.05
C LEU A 671 4.53 -27.36 -2.46
N VAL A 672 5.58 -28.16 -2.20
CA VAL A 672 6.95 -27.85 -2.67
C VAL A 672 7.00 -27.86 -4.19
N LYS A 673 6.46 -28.90 -4.84
CA LYS A 673 6.38 -29.00 -6.30
C LYS A 673 5.67 -27.80 -6.91
N SER A 674 4.50 -27.41 -6.40
CA SER A 674 3.75 -26.24 -6.88
C SER A 674 4.51 -24.93 -6.69
N LYS A 675 5.17 -24.73 -5.55
CA LYS A 675 6.00 -23.53 -5.33
C LYS A 675 7.22 -23.50 -6.24
N ASP A 676 7.81 -24.63 -6.59
CA ASP A 676 8.94 -24.69 -7.52
C ASP A 676 8.52 -24.52 -8.98
N ARG A 677 7.36 -25.06 -9.39
CA ARG A 677 6.71 -24.76 -10.69
C ARG A 677 6.48 -23.25 -10.85
N LEU A 678 5.91 -22.60 -9.83
CA LEU A 678 5.63 -21.16 -9.84
C LEU A 678 6.92 -20.31 -9.93
N LYS A 679 8.00 -20.68 -9.21
CA LYS A 679 9.32 -20.03 -9.33
C LYS A 679 9.94 -20.19 -10.71
N ALA A 680 9.87 -21.38 -11.30
CA ALA A 680 10.41 -21.65 -12.64
C ALA A 680 9.64 -20.85 -13.70
N PHE A 681 8.32 -20.72 -13.54
CA PHE A 681 7.47 -19.82 -14.31
C PHE A 681 7.89 -18.34 -14.15
N GLU A 682 8.09 -17.86 -12.92
CA GLU A 682 8.54 -16.47 -12.67
C GLU A 682 9.91 -16.19 -13.32
N ALA A 683 10.83 -17.15 -13.25
CA ALA A 683 12.13 -17.07 -13.91
C ALA A 683 11.99 -17.01 -15.45
N SER A 684 11.10 -17.80 -16.04
CA SER A 684 10.78 -17.75 -17.48
C SER A 684 10.15 -16.40 -17.87
N ASP A 685 9.13 -15.93 -17.14
CA ASP A 685 8.48 -14.64 -17.37
C ASP A 685 9.44 -13.46 -17.15
N LYS A 686 10.47 -13.60 -16.31
CA LYS A 686 11.53 -12.60 -16.13
C LYS A 686 12.56 -12.65 -17.26
N ALA A 687 12.95 -13.83 -17.72
CA ALA A 687 13.86 -14.00 -18.85
C ALA A 687 13.24 -13.46 -20.15
N ARG A 688 11.96 -13.76 -20.40
CA ARG A 688 11.18 -13.28 -21.56
C ARG A 688 11.11 -11.75 -21.58
N ARG A 689 10.66 -11.11 -20.49
CA ARG A 689 10.63 -9.63 -20.39
C ARG A 689 12.00 -8.98 -20.58
N LEU A 690 13.07 -9.54 -20.00
CA LEU A 690 14.43 -9.00 -20.17
C LEU A 690 15.03 -9.24 -21.57
N ARG A 691 14.42 -10.12 -22.38
CA ARG A 691 14.73 -10.31 -23.80
C ARG A 691 13.93 -9.31 -24.65
N GLU A 692 12.63 -9.18 -24.41
CA GLU A 692 11.74 -8.22 -25.09
C GLU A 692 12.19 -6.78 -24.86
N GLU A 693 12.59 -6.43 -23.63
CA GLU A 693 13.19 -5.13 -23.32
C GLU A 693 14.46 -4.87 -24.16
N ALA A 694 15.30 -5.89 -24.36
CA ALA A 694 16.52 -5.79 -25.17
C ALA A 694 16.25 -5.73 -26.68
N LEU A 695 15.18 -6.39 -27.15
CA LEU A 695 14.68 -6.32 -28.53
C LEU A 695 14.17 -4.91 -28.83
N ASN A 696 13.26 -4.41 -28.01
CA ASN A 696 12.68 -3.07 -28.14
C ASN A 696 13.75 -1.96 -27.98
N GLN A 697 14.77 -2.17 -27.13
CA GLN A 697 15.94 -1.29 -27.04
C GLN A 697 16.78 -1.28 -28.32
N LEU A 698 16.91 -2.40 -29.04
CA LEU A 698 17.62 -2.47 -30.31
C LEU A 698 16.80 -1.84 -31.45
N GLU A 699 15.54 -2.23 -31.61
CA GLU A 699 14.62 -1.70 -32.64
C GLU A 699 14.39 -0.18 -32.49
N GLY A 700 14.11 0.29 -31.28
CA GLY A 700 14.01 1.73 -31.00
C GLY A 700 15.31 2.48 -31.28
N PHE A 701 16.46 1.81 -31.18
CA PHE A 701 17.75 2.41 -31.51
C PHE A 701 18.05 2.41 -33.02
N THR A 702 17.58 1.44 -33.81
CA THR A 702 17.78 1.47 -35.27
C THR A 702 17.01 2.63 -35.92
N TYR A 703 15.82 2.96 -35.42
CA TYR A 703 15.12 4.18 -35.84
C TYR A 703 15.88 5.44 -35.39
N LYS A 704 16.27 5.53 -34.11
CA LYS A 704 17.07 6.65 -33.58
C LYS A 704 18.37 6.89 -34.36
N VAL A 705 19.03 5.83 -34.84
CA VAL A 705 20.26 5.94 -35.66
C VAL A 705 19.98 6.62 -37.00
N ARG A 706 18.89 6.26 -37.69
CA ARG A 706 18.49 6.93 -38.95
C ARG A 706 18.22 8.41 -38.69
N ASP A 707 17.41 8.71 -37.68
CA ASP A 707 17.02 10.09 -37.35
C ASP A 707 18.24 10.95 -36.92
N LEU A 708 19.29 10.32 -36.34
CA LEU A 708 20.58 10.96 -36.06
C LEU A 708 21.45 11.15 -37.32
N LEU A 709 21.42 10.25 -38.29
CA LEU A 709 22.18 10.39 -39.54
C LEU A 709 21.70 11.56 -40.40
N GLU A 710 20.43 11.96 -40.26
CA GLU A 710 19.82 13.13 -40.88
C GLU A 710 19.97 14.43 -40.05
N ASN A 711 20.37 14.34 -38.78
CA ASN A 711 20.44 15.48 -37.86
C ASN A 711 21.68 16.37 -38.10
N GLU A 712 21.47 17.66 -38.41
CA GLU A 712 22.55 18.61 -38.74
C GLU A 712 23.67 18.69 -37.68
N ALA A 713 23.33 18.71 -36.39
CA ALA A 713 24.32 18.79 -35.32
C ALA A 713 25.17 17.50 -35.22
N PHE A 714 24.54 16.33 -35.41
CA PHE A 714 25.24 15.04 -35.46
C PHE A 714 26.10 14.91 -36.73
N ILE A 715 25.63 15.42 -37.87
CA ILE A 715 26.40 15.53 -39.13
C ILE A 715 27.65 16.40 -38.94
N ALA A 716 27.52 17.54 -38.24
CA ALA A 716 28.62 18.49 -38.02
C ALA A 716 29.79 17.93 -37.18
N VAL A 717 29.53 16.97 -36.27
CA VAL A 717 30.56 16.34 -35.42
C VAL A 717 30.92 14.90 -35.81
N SER A 718 30.47 14.43 -36.99
CA SER A 718 30.82 13.13 -37.54
C SER A 718 31.53 13.23 -38.90
N THR A 719 32.42 12.28 -39.16
CA THR A 719 32.97 12.11 -40.52
C THR A 719 31.99 11.35 -41.42
N GLU A 720 32.05 11.60 -42.72
CA GLU A 720 31.29 10.85 -43.74
C GLU A 720 31.53 9.34 -43.63
N LYS A 721 32.77 8.92 -43.35
CA LYS A 721 33.13 7.51 -43.13
C LYS A 721 32.47 6.91 -41.89
N GLU A 722 32.39 7.66 -40.78
CA GLU A 722 31.66 7.21 -39.58
C GLU A 722 30.16 7.07 -39.88
N ARG A 723 29.56 8.05 -40.58
CA ARG A 723 28.15 7.99 -40.98
C ARG A 723 27.85 6.80 -41.89
N ALA A 724 28.58 6.62 -42.98
CA ALA A 724 28.39 5.48 -43.90
C ALA A 724 28.63 4.12 -43.22
N THR A 725 29.56 4.05 -42.24
CA THR A 725 29.77 2.83 -41.44
C THR A 725 28.61 2.56 -40.50
N LEU A 726 28.04 3.60 -39.88
CA LEU A 726 26.90 3.51 -38.98
C LEU A 726 25.60 3.18 -39.74
N GLU A 727 25.37 3.82 -40.89
CA GLU A 727 24.26 3.56 -41.82
C GLU A 727 24.25 2.10 -42.29
N LYS A 728 25.39 1.59 -42.79
CA LYS A 728 25.53 0.19 -43.19
C LYS A 728 25.21 -0.76 -42.05
N LYS A 729 25.77 -0.52 -40.85
CA LYS A 729 25.46 -1.29 -39.65
C LYS A 729 23.99 -1.21 -39.25
N ASN A 730 23.34 -0.08 -39.48
CA ASN A 730 21.94 0.13 -39.14
C ASN A 730 21.03 -0.72 -40.03
N SER A 731 21.32 -0.81 -41.34
CA SER A 731 20.68 -1.79 -42.22
C SER A 731 20.96 -3.21 -41.72
N GLU A 732 22.23 -3.60 -41.53
CA GLU A 732 22.63 -4.94 -41.04
C GLU A 732 22.06 -5.33 -39.66
N ALA A 733 21.58 -4.37 -38.88
CA ALA A 733 20.85 -4.59 -37.63
C ALA A 733 19.33 -4.65 -37.86
N SER A 734 18.77 -3.74 -38.67
CA SER A 734 17.36 -3.70 -39.05
C SER A 734 16.93 -4.93 -39.84
N ASP A 735 17.69 -5.31 -40.87
CA ASP A 735 17.41 -6.47 -41.71
C ASP A 735 17.48 -7.76 -40.87
N TRP A 736 18.52 -7.87 -40.03
CA TRP A 736 18.70 -8.98 -39.09
C TRP A 736 17.61 -9.09 -38.01
N LEU A 737 16.98 -7.98 -37.61
CA LEU A 737 15.84 -8.00 -36.67
C LEU A 737 14.64 -8.77 -37.26
N TYR A 738 14.39 -8.63 -38.57
CA TYR A 738 13.29 -9.30 -39.27
C TYR A 738 13.61 -10.75 -39.69
N GLU A 739 14.89 -11.11 -39.80
CA GLU A 739 15.33 -12.48 -40.12
C GLU A 739 15.54 -13.32 -38.83
N ASP A 740 16.69 -13.18 -38.16
CA ASP A 740 17.05 -13.99 -36.98
C ASP A 740 16.54 -13.39 -35.65
N GLY A 741 16.34 -12.07 -35.59
CA GLY A 741 16.08 -11.32 -34.36
C GLY A 741 14.85 -11.79 -33.59
N ALA A 742 13.87 -12.36 -34.29
CA ALA A 742 12.65 -12.92 -33.73
C ALA A 742 12.89 -14.04 -32.70
N ASP A 743 13.95 -14.86 -32.87
CA ASP A 743 14.34 -15.94 -31.96
C ASP A 743 15.68 -15.69 -31.22
N ALA A 744 16.46 -14.68 -31.64
CA ALA A 744 17.75 -14.32 -31.03
C ALA A 744 17.71 -14.10 -29.51
N THR A 745 18.78 -14.48 -28.80
CA THR A 745 18.87 -14.36 -27.35
C THR A 745 19.06 -12.91 -26.89
N LYS A 746 18.71 -12.64 -25.63
CA LYS A 746 18.92 -11.35 -24.96
C LYS A 746 20.35 -10.79 -25.12
N ASP A 747 21.36 -11.66 -25.07
CA ASP A 747 22.75 -11.21 -25.09
C ASP A 747 23.27 -10.98 -26.52
N GLU A 748 22.68 -11.65 -27.53
CA GLU A 748 22.87 -11.32 -28.95
C GLU A 748 22.21 -9.98 -29.32
N LEU A 749 20.98 -9.75 -28.84
CA LEU A 749 20.28 -8.46 -28.97
C LEU A 749 21.12 -7.32 -28.33
N LYS A 750 21.63 -7.53 -27.11
CA LYS A 750 22.52 -6.56 -26.44
C LYS A 750 23.89 -6.40 -27.12
N LYS A 751 24.38 -7.40 -27.85
CA LYS A 751 25.60 -7.30 -28.68
C LYS A 751 25.34 -6.42 -29.90
N LYS A 752 24.29 -6.71 -30.69
CA LYS A 752 23.85 -5.89 -31.84
C LYS A 752 23.57 -4.44 -31.44
N TYR A 753 22.92 -4.22 -30.27
CA TYR A 753 22.73 -2.89 -29.71
C TYR A 753 24.05 -2.13 -29.51
N LYS A 754 25.07 -2.75 -28.88
CA LYS A 754 26.39 -2.13 -28.69
C LYS A 754 27.10 -1.84 -30.01
N GLU A 755 26.93 -2.70 -31.02
CA GLU A 755 27.54 -2.50 -32.33
C GLU A 755 27.06 -1.21 -33.03
N LEU A 756 25.86 -0.71 -32.71
CA LEU A 756 25.33 0.61 -33.11
C LEU A 756 25.60 1.71 -32.07
N HIS A 757 25.38 1.42 -30.80
CA HIS A 757 25.45 2.38 -29.70
C HIS A 757 26.86 2.90 -29.45
N ASP A 758 27.90 2.07 -29.54
CA ASP A 758 29.27 2.47 -29.20
C ASP A 758 29.91 3.41 -30.26
N PRO A 759 29.54 3.34 -31.56
CA PRO A 759 29.75 4.43 -32.51
C PRO A 759 28.95 5.71 -32.19
N VAL A 760 27.63 5.60 -31.98
CA VAL A 760 26.75 6.76 -31.77
C VAL A 760 27.15 7.56 -30.53
N SER A 761 27.36 6.90 -29.40
CA SER A 761 27.69 7.54 -28.12
C SER A 761 29.00 8.33 -28.16
N LYS A 762 29.97 7.94 -29.01
CA LYS A 762 31.19 8.74 -29.25
C LYS A 762 30.87 10.04 -29.97
N ILE A 763 30.10 9.97 -31.07
CA ILE A 763 29.70 11.14 -31.86
C ILE A 763 28.81 12.08 -31.04
N GLN A 764 27.82 11.54 -30.31
CA GLN A 764 26.98 12.31 -29.40
C GLN A 764 27.81 12.98 -28.30
N LYS A 765 28.82 12.29 -27.75
CA LYS A 765 29.74 12.90 -26.80
C LYS A 765 30.53 14.07 -27.42
N ARG A 766 31.00 13.98 -28.68
CA ARG A 766 31.62 15.13 -29.37
C ARG A 766 30.65 16.32 -29.44
N SER A 767 29.38 16.08 -29.75
CA SER A 767 28.32 17.10 -29.78
C SER A 767 28.10 17.75 -28.41
N GLU A 768 27.97 16.95 -27.35
CA GLU A 768 27.76 17.46 -25.99
C GLU A 768 28.96 18.27 -25.46
N GLU A 769 30.17 17.75 -25.68
CA GLU A 769 31.41 18.44 -25.32
C GLU A 769 31.57 19.74 -26.13
N ALA A 770 31.22 19.74 -27.43
CA ALA A 770 31.26 20.94 -28.27
C ALA A 770 30.22 22.00 -27.86
N ALA A 771 29.01 21.59 -27.47
CA ALA A 771 27.95 22.51 -27.02
C ALA A 771 28.27 23.16 -25.66
N LYS A 772 28.78 22.38 -24.70
CA LYS A 772 29.01 22.82 -23.31
C LYS A 772 30.37 23.49 -23.08
N ARG A 773 31.38 23.24 -23.93
CA ARG A 773 32.74 23.77 -23.75
C ARG A 773 32.84 25.31 -23.81
N PRO A 774 32.20 26.05 -24.74
CA PRO A 774 32.41 27.50 -24.85
C PRO A 774 32.02 28.27 -23.59
N GLU A 775 30.87 27.94 -23.00
CA GLU A 775 30.39 28.51 -21.74
C GLU A 775 31.36 28.23 -20.57
N LEU A 776 31.84 26.99 -20.45
CA LEU A 776 32.75 26.59 -19.38
C LEU A 776 34.19 27.12 -19.55
N ILE A 777 34.64 27.33 -20.79
CA ILE A 777 35.87 28.09 -21.06
C ILE A 777 35.70 29.53 -20.59
N GLN A 778 34.59 30.19 -20.96
CA GLN A 778 34.34 31.58 -20.57
C GLN A 778 34.23 31.72 -19.05
N ALA A 779 33.45 30.87 -18.39
CA ALA A 779 33.31 30.90 -16.94
C ALA A 779 34.61 30.58 -16.17
N LEU A 780 35.52 29.77 -16.75
CA LEU A 780 36.87 29.59 -16.19
C LEU A 780 37.76 30.82 -16.42
N LYS A 781 37.66 31.49 -17.58
CA LYS A 781 38.34 32.78 -17.83
C LYS A 781 37.84 33.86 -16.87
N ASP A 782 36.55 33.91 -16.56
CA ASP A 782 35.98 34.86 -15.61
C ASP A 782 36.40 34.57 -14.17
N ALA A 783 36.48 33.29 -13.77
CA ALA A 783 37.05 32.88 -12.48
C ALA A 783 38.54 33.23 -12.37
N LEU A 784 39.33 33.05 -13.45
CA LEU A 784 40.73 33.49 -13.53
C LEU A 784 40.84 35.02 -13.41
N ASN A 785 40.04 35.79 -14.15
CA ASN A 785 40.02 37.25 -14.11
C ASN A 785 39.63 37.78 -12.70
N SER A 786 38.64 37.16 -12.06
CA SER A 786 38.24 37.48 -10.68
C SER A 786 39.35 37.14 -9.68
N THR A 787 40.02 36.00 -9.83
CA THR A 787 41.15 35.59 -8.98
C THR A 787 42.32 36.56 -9.13
N GLN A 788 42.69 36.92 -10.36
CA GLN A 788 43.73 37.90 -10.65
C GLN A 788 43.41 39.28 -10.05
N SER A 789 42.15 39.72 -10.14
CA SER A 789 41.68 40.98 -9.56
C SER A 789 41.73 40.94 -8.02
N PHE A 790 41.35 39.82 -7.40
CA PHE A 790 41.39 39.63 -5.96
C PHE A 790 42.83 39.61 -5.43
N VAL A 791 43.71 38.80 -6.02
CA VAL A 791 45.14 38.71 -5.66
C VAL A 791 45.86 40.04 -5.94
N GLY A 792 45.57 40.69 -7.08
CA GLY A 792 46.14 42.00 -7.43
C GLY A 792 45.74 43.11 -6.46
N ASN A 793 44.48 43.14 -6.02
CA ASN A 793 44.04 44.08 -4.97
C ASN A 793 44.71 43.81 -3.62
N ILE A 794 44.91 42.53 -3.25
CA ILE A 794 45.66 42.16 -2.05
C ILE A 794 47.13 42.60 -2.15
N LYS A 795 47.79 42.38 -3.29
CA LYS A 795 49.15 42.87 -3.55
C LYS A 795 49.23 44.39 -3.42
N LYS A 796 48.31 45.13 -4.05
CA LYS A 796 48.25 46.59 -3.97
C LYS A 796 48.09 47.08 -2.52
N GLN A 797 47.25 46.44 -1.71
CA GLN A 797 47.11 46.76 -0.28
C GLN A 797 48.38 46.46 0.55
N ILE A 798 49.15 45.42 0.19
CA ILE A 798 50.44 45.12 0.81
C ILE A 798 51.48 46.18 0.38
N ASP A 799 51.59 46.44 -0.92
CA ASP A 799 52.60 47.36 -1.48
C ASP A 799 52.35 48.82 -1.05
N GLU A 800 51.10 49.28 -0.98
CA GLU A 800 50.74 50.60 -0.42
C GLU A 800 51.06 50.73 1.07
N TYR A 801 50.85 49.66 1.84
CA TYR A 801 51.14 49.62 3.27
C TYR A 801 52.64 49.60 3.56
N ASP A 802 53.40 48.78 2.82
CA ASP A 802 54.85 48.67 2.96
C ASP A 802 55.55 49.95 2.49
N ALA A 803 55.09 50.58 1.39
CA ALA A 803 55.59 51.88 0.93
C ALA A 803 55.25 53.03 1.90
N TRP A 804 54.07 53.02 2.52
CA TRP A 804 53.75 53.96 3.58
C TRP A 804 54.61 53.73 4.83
N HIS A 805 54.84 52.49 5.24
CA HIS A 805 55.72 52.20 6.38
C HIS A 805 57.18 52.59 6.11
N ALA A 806 57.67 52.40 4.88
CA ALA A 806 59.00 52.85 4.47
C ALA A 806 59.14 54.38 4.49
N SER A 807 58.15 55.11 3.95
CA SER A 807 58.18 56.58 3.94
C SER A 807 57.94 57.20 5.32
N ALA A 808 57.05 56.64 6.14
CA ALA A 808 56.86 57.02 7.55
C ALA A 808 58.12 56.77 8.40
N SER A 809 58.92 55.75 8.07
CA SER A 809 60.20 55.48 8.74
C SER A 809 61.34 56.43 8.31
N ALA A 810 61.18 57.13 7.17
CA ALA A 810 62.17 58.10 6.68
C ALA A 810 61.95 59.53 7.23
N ALA A 811 60.77 59.82 7.78
CA ALA A 811 60.37 61.15 8.24
C ALA A 811 60.80 61.45 9.69
N SER A 812 62.11 61.41 9.99
CA SER A 812 62.66 61.86 11.29
C SER A 812 64.17 62.16 11.27
N PRO A 813 64.57 63.43 11.46
CA PRO A 813 65.91 63.80 11.92
C PRO A 813 65.89 64.65 13.20
N SER A 814 67.02 64.69 13.93
CA SER A 814 67.17 65.45 15.19
C SER A 814 68.51 66.18 15.26
N SER A 815 68.46 67.52 15.36
CA SER A 815 69.55 68.42 15.79
C SER A 815 70.85 68.45 14.91
N THR A 816 71.72 69.47 14.92
CA THR A 816 71.88 70.66 15.79
C THR A 816 72.56 71.83 15.02
N GLU A 817 72.63 73.02 15.65
CA GLU A 817 73.56 74.17 15.42
C GLU A 817 73.23 75.34 14.45
N THR A 818 73.84 76.49 14.76
CA THR A 818 73.55 77.92 14.41
C THR A 818 74.88 78.72 14.54
N PRO A 819 75.01 80.08 14.37
CA PRO A 819 74.03 81.16 14.07
C PRO A 819 74.44 82.26 13.03
N ALA A 820 73.44 82.84 12.34
CA ALA A 820 73.16 84.30 12.12
C ALA A 820 74.27 85.29 11.60
N PRO A 821 74.04 86.63 11.49
CA PRO A 821 72.80 87.44 11.50
C PRO A 821 72.67 88.54 10.39
N SER A 822 71.44 89.07 10.16
CA SER A 822 71.17 90.53 9.94
C SER A 822 69.68 90.86 9.68
N ALA A 823 69.11 91.86 10.42
CA ALA A 823 67.92 92.71 10.14
C ALA A 823 66.56 92.05 9.77
N ASP A 824 65.44 92.23 10.50
CA ASP A 824 64.61 93.45 10.77
C ASP A 824 63.73 93.86 9.54
N PHE A 825 62.43 94.24 9.63
CA PHE A 825 61.47 94.51 10.73
C PHE A 825 59.99 94.48 10.20
N ASP A 826 58.97 94.43 11.07
CA ASP A 826 57.49 94.63 10.82
C ASP A 826 56.80 93.70 9.77
N ASP A 827 55.48 93.48 9.61
CA ASP A 827 54.17 93.75 10.30
C ASP A 827 53.11 92.82 9.61
N LEU A 828 51.88 92.49 10.06
CA LEU A 828 51.11 92.54 11.32
C LEU A 828 49.87 91.57 11.22
N GLU A 829 49.05 91.47 12.28
CA GLU A 829 47.61 91.07 12.35
C GLU A 829 47.06 89.78 11.68
N ASP A 830 46.67 88.79 12.51
CA ASP A 830 45.28 88.44 12.91
C ASP A 830 44.14 88.49 11.83
N ASP A 831 43.15 87.57 11.74
CA ASP A 831 42.79 86.41 12.58
C ASP A 831 41.86 85.38 11.86
N GLU A 832 41.51 84.31 12.59
CA GLU A 832 40.40 83.34 12.47
C GLU A 832 40.35 82.29 11.32
N ASP A 833 39.93 81.08 11.72
CA ASP A 833 40.21 79.80 11.07
C ASP A 833 38.97 79.18 10.39
N LYS A 834 39.17 78.21 9.48
CA LYS A 834 38.08 77.58 8.69
C LYS A 834 37.87 76.09 8.97
N GLU A 835 36.69 75.59 8.59
CA GLU A 835 36.30 74.19 8.72
C GLU A 835 37.31 73.22 8.08
N ARG A 836 37.72 72.18 8.83
CA ARG A 836 38.67 71.16 8.36
C ARG A 836 37.97 70.13 7.48
N LYS A 837 38.59 69.78 6.34
CA LYS A 837 38.04 68.79 5.41
C LYS A 837 38.39 67.36 5.79
N MET A 838 37.54 66.42 5.33
CA MET A 838 37.74 64.99 5.56
C MET A 838 39.01 64.44 4.88
N GLU A 839 39.53 65.13 3.86
CA GLU A 839 40.82 64.84 3.21
C GLU A 839 42.02 64.91 4.17
N ASP A 840 41.99 65.79 5.18
CA ASP A 840 43.11 65.95 6.11
C ASP A 840 43.16 64.86 7.19
N VAL A 841 42.00 64.28 7.53
CA VAL A 841 41.91 63.12 8.46
C VAL A 841 42.50 61.84 7.84
N VAL A 842 42.53 61.74 6.51
CA VAL A 842 43.13 60.60 5.79
C VAL A 842 44.67 60.69 5.81
N LYS A 843 45.25 61.89 5.78
CA LYS A 843 46.72 62.10 5.79
C LYS A 843 47.38 61.65 7.10
N GLU A 844 46.67 61.74 8.23
CA GLU A 844 47.24 61.45 9.57
C GLU A 844 47.26 59.96 9.98
N LYS A 845 46.52 59.07 9.29
CA LYS A 845 46.30 57.67 9.76
C LYS A 845 46.89 56.55 8.91
N GLY A 846 47.28 56.83 7.67
CA GLY A 846 47.88 55.83 6.77
C GLY A 846 46.91 54.75 6.26
N PRO A 847 47.38 53.86 5.36
CA PRO A 847 46.61 52.75 4.83
C PRO A 847 46.38 51.66 5.90
N VAL A 848 45.26 50.94 5.77
CA VAL A 848 44.88 49.87 6.71
C VAL A 848 45.85 48.68 6.60
N PRO A 849 46.45 48.17 7.70
CA PRO A 849 47.40 47.07 7.64
C PRO A 849 46.81 45.81 6.97
N PRO A 850 47.45 45.26 5.91
CA PRO A 850 46.87 44.25 5.02
C PRO A 850 46.48 42.96 5.75
N LEU A 851 45.37 42.33 5.35
CA LEU A 851 44.85 41.13 6.01
C LEU A 851 45.62 39.85 5.67
N TYR A 852 46.51 39.93 4.69
CA TYR A 852 47.29 38.83 4.13
C TYR A 852 48.77 39.23 4.09
N LYS A 853 49.66 38.25 4.02
CA LYS A 853 51.03 38.45 3.57
C LYS A 853 51.20 38.11 2.08
N ARG A 854 52.40 38.32 1.52
CA ARG A 854 52.76 37.78 0.20
C ARG A 854 52.74 36.25 0.21
N GLU A 855 53.35 35.63 1.23
CA GLU A 855 53.34 34.15 1.38
C GLU A 855 51.93 33.53 1.51
N ASP A 856 50.89 34.33 1.78
CA ASP A 856 49.51 33.83 1.85
C ASP A 856 48.82 33.69 0.49
N ILE A 857 49.26 34.49 -0.50
CA ILE A 857 48.67 34.55 -1.86
C ILE A 857 49.45 33.72 -2.89
N ASP A 858 50.74 33.43 -2.66
CA ASP A 858 51.60 32.66 -3.58
C ASP A 858 50.91 31.36 -4.08
N VAL A 859 50.29 30.60 -3.18
CA VAL A 859 49.59 29.33 -3.51
C VAL A 859 48.39 29.52 -4.46
N VAL A 860 47.74 30.69 -4.44
CA VAL A 860 46.62 31.03 -5.33
C VAL A 860 47.15 31.59 -6.65
N GLU A 861 48.27 32.30 -6.62
CA GLU A 861 48.95 32.81 -7.82
C GLU A 861 49.60 31.69 -8.65
N ASP A 862 50.34 30.77 -8.01
CA ASP A 862 50.87 29.55 -8.62
C ASP A 862 49.74 28.77 -9.32
N LEU A 863 48.60 28.57 -8.63
CA LEU A 863 47.45 27.84 -9.17
C LEU A 863 46.74 28.61 -10.30
N TYR A 864 46.69 29.94 -10.25
CA TYR A 864 46.21 30.79 -11.33
C TYR A 864 47.10 30.64 -12.56
N ASP A 865 48.43 30.78 -12.43
CA ASP A 865 49.37 30.70 -13.55
C ASP A 865 49.39 29.30 -14.16
N ASP A 866 49.43 28.23 -13.36
CA ASP A 866 49.34 26.85 -13.84
C ASP A 866 47.99 26.52 -14.50
N THR A 867 46.93 27.26 -14.17
CA THR A 867 45.60 27.08 -14.77
C THR A 867 45.40 27.91 -16.02
N LEU A 868 45.90 29.14 -16.06
CA LEU A 868 45.94 29.99 -17.25
C LEU A 868 46.85 29.38 -18.32
N LYS A 869 48.03 28.89 -17.94
CA LYS A 869 49.00 28.21 -18.81
C LYS A 869 48.45 26.89 -19.33
N TRP A 870 47.83 26.08 -18.47
CA TRP A 870 47.12 24.87 -18.89
C TRP A 870 45.99 25.19 -19.86
N LEU A 871 45.14 26.18 -19.55
CA LEU A 871 44.00 26.52 -20.39
C LEU A 871 44.45 26.94 -21.78
N LYS A 872 45.40 27.89 -21.90
CA LYS A 872 45.98 28.29 -23.19
C LYS A 872 46.53 27.11 -23.99
N GLN A 873 47.34 26.25 -23.35
CA GLN A 873 47.88 25.05 -23.99
C GLN A 873 46.84 23.99 -24.38
N MET A 874 45.63 24.04 -23.82
CA MET A 874 44.55 23.11 -24.15
C MET A 874 43.56 23.71 -25.14
N GLU A 875 43.36 25.04 -25.14
CA GLU A 875 42.67 25.78 -26.20
C GLU A 875 43.45 25.65 -27.52
N GLU A 876 44.75 25.97 -27.53
CA GLU A 876 45.63 25.80 -28.71
C GLU A 876 45.58 24.38 -29.32
N LYS A 877 45.51 23.34 -28.47
CA LYS A 877 45.39 21.94 -28.91
C LYS A 877 43.98 21.55 -29.32
N GLN A 878 42.95 22.24 -28.82
CA GLN A 878 41.55 21.97 -29.15
C GLN A 878 41.13 22.68 -30.43
N ASP A 879 41.65 23.88 -30.68
CA ASP A 879 41.41 24.66 -31.91
C ASP A 879 42.18 24.08 -33.11
N ALA A 880 43.27 23.35 -32.85
CA ALA A 880 43.99 22.56 -33.85
C ALA A 880 43.27 21.26 -34.28
N LEU A 881 42.10 20.94 -33.70
CA LEU A 881 41.32 19.74 -34.02
C LEU A 881 40.06 20.10 -34.83
N ALA A 882 39.75 19.28 -35.82
CA ALA A 882 38.45 19.35 -36.50
C ALA A 882 37.30 19.03 -35.55
N ALA A 883 36.11 19.58 -35.79
CA ALA A 883 34.89 19.33 -34.99
C ALA A 883 34.47 17.84 -34.95
N THR A 884 35.00 17.03 -35.87
CA THR A 884 34.78 15.59 -35.98
C THR A 884 35.81 14.74 -35.22
N ALA A 885 36.84 15.34 -34.63
CA ALA A 885 37.85 14.64 -33.83
C ALA A 885 37.41 14.50 -32.36
N ASP A 886 37.97 13.52 -31.65
CA ASP A 886 37.74 13.36 -30.22
C ASP A 886 38.38 14.53 -29.44
N PRO A 887 37.63 15.27 -28.60
CA PRO A 887 38.13 16.48 -27.97
C PRO A 887 39.18 16.21 -26.90
N VAL A 888 40.17 17.11 -26.80
CA VAL A 888 41.23 17.08 -25.80
C VAL A 888 40.94 17.99 -24.61
N LEU A 889 40.16 19.06 -24.81
CA LEU A 889 39.71 19.95 -23.75
C LEU A 889 38.28 19.56 -23.34
N LEU A 890 38.20 18.70 -22.32
CA LEU A 890 36.95 18.10 -21.85
C LEU A 890 36.25 18.99 -20.82
N VAL A 891 34.91 19.01 -20.88
CA VAL A 891 33.98 19.69 -19.96
C VAL A 891 34.32 19.41 -18.49
N LYS A 892 34.53 18.13 -18.15
CA LYS A 892 34.90 17.69 -16.79
C LYS A 892 36.23 18.26 -16.29
N ASP A 893 37.17 18.53 -17.18
CA ASP A 893 38.52 18.97 -16.82
C ASP A 893 38.58 20.50 -16.68
N LEU A 894 37.75 21.24 -17.44
CA LEU A 894 37.44 22.65 -17.20
C LEU A 894 36.77 22.85 -15.83
N GLN A 895 35.74 22.07 -15.53
CA GLN A 895 35.05 22.09 -14.23
C GLN A 895 36.03 21.78 -13.08
N ALA A 896 36.76 20.67 -13.16
CA ALA A 896 37.73 20.28 -12.14
C ALA A 896 38.95 21.23 -11.99
N LYS A 897 39.18 22.13 -12.95
CA LYS A 897 40.13 23.27 -12.83
C LYS A 897 39.47 24.48 -12.16
N ARG A 898 38.24 24.82 -12.54
CA ARG A 898 37.45 25.88 -11.88
C ARG A 898 37.24 25.59 -10.40
N ASP A 899 36.76 24.40 -10.04
CA ASP A 899 36.47 24.00 -8.65
C ASP A 899 37.70 24.15 -7.74
N LYS A 900 38.91 23.90 -8.28
CA LYS A 900 40.17 24.08 -7.56
C LYS A 900 40.52 25.55 -7.34
N LEU A 901 40.31 26.38 -8.36
CA LEU A 901 40.57 27.82 -8.30
C LEU A 901 39.59 28.51 -7.34
N ASP A 902 38.29 28.24 -7.51
CA ASP A 902 37.22 28.77 -6.66
C ASP A 902 37.44 28.34 -5.19
N LYS A 903 37.82 27.08 -4.95
CA LYS A 903 38.19 26.61 -3.61
C LYS A 903 39.43 27.32 -3.05
N ALA A 904 40.49 27.50 -3.84
CA ALA A 904 41.70 28.17 -3.37
C ALA A 904 41.43 29.65 -3.02
N GLY A 905 40.59 30.32 -3.81
CA GLY A 905 40.07 31.66 -3.51
C GLY A 905 39.25 31.71 -2.21
N MET A 906 38.37 30.72 -1.97
CA MET A 906 37.62 30.60 -0.72
C MET A 906 38.53 30.31 0.49
N ASP A 907 39.49 29.40 0.37
CA ASP A 907 40.45 29.08 1.43
C ASP A 907 41.31 30.31 1.79
N LEU A 908 41.74 31.09 0.79
CA LEU A 908 42.40 32.38 0.97
C LEU A 908 41.48 33.41 1.67
N ALA A 909 40.27 33.65 1.16
CA ALA A 909 39.32 34.57 1.80
C ALA A 909 39.04 34.18 3.26
N MET A 910 38.96 32.89 3.57
CA MET A 910 38.80 32.35 4.92
C MET A 910 40.06 32.50 5.79
N LYS A 911 41.28 32.58 5.23
CA LYS A 911 42.46 33.10 5.97
C LYS A 911 42.25 34.58 6.31
N GLY A 912 41.82 35.39 5.36
CA GLY A 912 41.58 36.83 5.54
C GLY A 912 40.61 37.14 6.68
N VAL A 913 39.47 36.43 6.73
CA VAL A 913 38.52 36.51 7.85
C VAL A 913 39.16 36.11 9.18
N LYS A 914 39.96 35.04 9.23
CA LYS A 914 40.68 34.63 10.45
C LYS A 914 41.72 35.68 10.88
N HIS A 915 42.44 36.30 9.96
CA HIS A 915 43.41 37.36 10.27
C HIS A 915 42.73 38.66 10.69
N PHE A 916 41.57 39.01 10.11
CA PHE A 916 40.73 40.10 10.57
C PHE A 916 40.20 39.85 11.99
N GLU A 917 39.68 38.65 12.29
CA GLU A 917 39.30 38.26 13.65
C GLU A 917 40.49 38.31 14.63
N GLN A 918 41.68 37.88 14.23
CA GLN A 918 42.88 37.93 15.08
C GLN A 918 43.35 39.38 15.31
N LYS A 919 43.26 40.25 14.30
CA LYS A 919 43.54 41.69 14.44
C LYS A 919 42.52 42.38 15.33
N SER A 920 41.22 42.12 15.17
CA SER A 920 40.18 42.71 16.03
C SER A 920 40.25 42.20 17.48
N LYS A 921 40.57 40.91 17.69
CA LYS A 921 40.87 40.33 19.02
C LYS A 921 42.17 40.84 19.64
N LYS A 922 43.13 41.35 18.85
CA LYS A 922 44.29 42.12 19.36
C LYS A 922 43.91 43.56 19.72
N ALA A 923 43.14 44.24 18.87
CA ALA A 923 42.67 45.61 19.10
C ALA A 923 41.75 45.74 20.33
N SER A 924 40.84 44.78 20.54
CA SER A 924 40.03 44.75 21.77
C SER A 924 40.87 44.49 23.02
N LYS A 925 41.94 43.68 22.92
CA LYS A 925 42.90 43.47 24.01
C LYS A 925 43.81 44.68 24.29
N SER A 926 44.13 45.54 23.32
CA SER A 926 44.85 46.79 23.60
C SER A 926 43.91 47.84 24.21
N ALA A 927 42.70 48.01 23.67
CA ALA A 927 41.68 48.90 24.22
C ALA A 927 41.31 48.54 25.67
N ALA A 928 41.11 47.25 25.97
CA ALA A 928 40.82 46.76 27.32
C ALA A 928 41.98 46.95 28.31
N LYS A 929 43.21 47.20 27.86
CA LYS A 929 44.38 47.42 28.72
C LYS A 929 44.55 48.88 29.15
N ASN A 930 43.85 49.83 28.52
CA ASN A 930 44.08 51.27 28.68
C ASN A 930 42.90 52.03 29.31
N LYS A 931 42.15 51.41 30.24
CA LYS A 931 41.04 52.05 30.96
C LYS A 931 41.11 51.78 32.47
N LYS A 932 41.91 52.56 33.21
CA LYS A 932 42.02 52.42 34.68
C LYS A 932 42.34 53.70 35.49
N THR A 933 41.58 54.78 35.29
CA THR A 933 41.43 55.85 36.30
C THR A 933 40.11 56.62 36.15
N LYS A 934 39.31 56.65 37.23
CA LYS A 934 38.13 57.50 37.52
C LYS A 934 36.94 57.38 36.53
N SER A 935 35.66 57.19 36.90
CA SER A 935 34.78 57.58 38.02
C SER A 935 34.28 59.04 37.95
N ALA A 936 32.97 59.36 37.98
CA ALA A 936 31.76 58.50 38.01
C ALA A 936 30.48 59.33 37.73
N THR A 937 29.36 58.64 37.40
CA THR A 937 27.94 59.17 37.41
C THR A 937 27.61 60.30 36.41
N SER A 938 26.37 60.57 35.99
CA SER A 938 25.04 60.00 36.35
C SER A 938 24.06 59.94 35.15
N SER A 939 22.89 59.33 35.38
CA SER A 939 21.81 59.01 34.44
C SER A 939 20.90 60.16 33.96
N SER A 940 20.48 60.11 32.69
CA SER A 940 19.06 60.11 32.23
C SER A 940 19.02 59.68 30.73
N THR A 941 18.11 58.89 30.14
CA THR A 941 16.65 58.63 30.20
C THR A 941 15.88 59.40 29.11
N THR A 942 15.13 58.67 28.24
CA THR A 942 14.09 59.16 27.29
C THR A 942 14.53 60.14 26.17
N ASN A 943 13.80 60.39 25.07
CA ASN A 943 12.83 59.63 24.26
C ASN A 943 12.71 60.35 22.89
N THR A 944 12.15 59.68 21.86
CA THR A 944 11.50 60.33 20.66
C THR A 944 12.39 61.25 19.79
N ALA A 945 12.02 61.65 18.56
CA ALA A 945 11.25 61.03 17.48
C ALA A 945 11.56 61.79 16.16
N THR A 946 10.99 61.32 15.04
CA THR A 946 10.51 62.06 13.84
C THR A 946 11.06 63.46 13.46
N ALA A 947 11.16 63.84 12.19
CA ALA A 947 11.17 63.13 10.89
C ALA A 947 11.23 64.20 9.78
N SER A 948 11.98 63.96 8.71
CA SER A 948 11.71 64.57 7.40
C SER A 948 12.39 63.78 6.28
N THR A 949 11.58 63.44 5.29
CA THR A 949 11.90 63.08 3.89
C THR A 949 13.02 63.94 3.30
N GLU A 950 13.79 63.49 2.29
CA GLU A 950 13.27 63.25 0.93
C GLU A 950 14.15 62.37 0.01
N SER A 951 13.48 61.82 -1.02
CA SER A 951 13.93 61.45 -2.40
C SER A 951 15.22 60.65 -2.73
N ASP A 952 14.97 59.41 -3.17
CA ASP A 952 15.34 58.84 -4.50
C ASP A 952 16.64 58.00 -4.74
N ASN A 953 16.58 57.26 -5.84
CA ASN A 953 17.28 56.06 -6.34
C ASN A 953 18.81 55.91 -6.20
N GLY A 954 19.23 54.71 -5.79
CA GLY A 954 19.37 53.61 -6.78
C GLY A 954 20.71 52.85 -6.88
N LYS A 955 20.63 51.51 -6.83
CA LYS A 955 21.66 50.49 -7.20
C LYS A 955 22.99 50.49 -6.40
N SER A 956 23.72 49.38 -6.22
CA SER A 956 23.41 47.93 -6.36
C SER A 956 24.55 47.12 -5.71
N THR A 957 24.23 46.06 -4.94
CA THR A 957 25.10 44.90 -4.60
C THR A 957 26.45 45.18 -3.86
N THR A 958 27.06 44.31 -3.04
CA THR A 958 27.01 42.83 -2.97
C THR A 958 27.40 42.31 -1.56
N THR A 959 26.60 41.39 -0.98
CA THR A 959 26.97 40.21 -0.15
C THR A 959 27.65 40.25 1.25
N ILE A 960 26.96 39.65 2.26
CA ILE A 960 27.38 38.49 3.14
C ILE A 960 28.40 38.72 4.30
N PRO A 961 28.28 38.10 5.51
CA PRO A 961 27.09 37.65 6.30
C PRO A 961 27.24 37.86 7.85
N ALA A 962 26.29 37.37 8.67
CA ALA A 962 26.57 36.56 9.89
C ALA A 962 25.32 36.10 10.68
N LYS A 963 25.14 34.76 10.80
CA LYS A 963 24.48 33.97 11.89
C LYS A 963 23.25 34.60 12.63
N SER A 964 22.11 33.92 12.68
CA SER A 964 22.01 32.64 13.40
C SER A 964 20.68 31.86 13.25
N SER A 965 20.81 30.54 13.33
CA SER A 965 19.91 29.59 14.04
C SER A 965 18.49 29.28 13.53
N ALA A 966 17.95 28.17 14.07
CA ALA A 966 16.65 27.53 13.85
C ALA A 966 16.45 26.82 12.49
N THR A 967 16.38 25.49 12.56
CA THR A 967 15.86 24.59 11.51
C THR A 967 14.37 24.32 11.76
N GLU A 968 13.51 24.55 10.76
CA GLU A 968 12.20 23.89 10.56
C GLU A 968 11.75 24.09 9.08
N PRO A 969 10.63 23.52 8.60
CA PRO A 969 10.65 22.63 7.42
C PRO A 969 10.44 23.29 6.05
N GLU A 970 10.67 22.48 5.01
CA GLU A 970 10.36 22.80 3.60
C GLU A 970 8.85 23.02 3.39
N ALA A 971 8.50 23.96 2.50
CA ALA A 971 7.12 24.33 2.21
C ALA A 971 6.49 23.46 1.12
N ALA A 972 5.20 23.14 1.29
CA ALA A 972 4.42 22.40 0.29
C ALA A 972 4.02 23.29 -0.90
N GLY A 973 3.87 22.67 -2.08
CA GLY A 973 3.32 23.33 -3.27
C GLY A 973 1.89 23.84 -3.05
N ARG A 974 1.55 24.95 -3.72
CA ARG A 974 0.29 25.68 -3.51
C ARG A 974 -0.80 25.16 -4.46
N THR A 975 -1.90 24.67 -3.91
CA THR A 975 -3.11 24.33 -4.67
C THR A 975 -3.82 25.58 -5.16
N VAL A 976 -4.28 25.57 -6.41
CA VAL A 976 -5.15 26.61 -6.98
C VAL A 976 -6.52 26.00 -7.29
N GLU A 977 -7.60 26.66 -6.86
CA GLU A 977 -8.99 26.27 -7.16
C GLU A 977 -9.51 27.05 -8.37
N LEU A 978 -10.23 26.35 -9.26
CA LEU A 978 -10.83 26.92 -10.46
C LEU A 978 -12.34 27.16 -10.28
N PRO A 979 -12.91 28.25 -10.81
CA PRO A 979 -14.35 28.45 -10.88
C PRO A 979 -15.01 27.29 -11.65
N GLY A 980 -15.78 26.46 -10.95
CA GLY A 980 -16.36 25.23 -11.51
C GLY A 980 -16.07 23.95 -10.71
N GLY A 981 -15.19 23.99 -9.69
CA GLY A 981 -15.03 22.88 -8.74
C GLY A 981 -13.95 21.86 -9.11
N GLY A 982 -12.83 22.34 -9.67
CA GLY A 982 -11.60 21.55 -9.84
C GLY A 982 -10.40 22.28 -9.25
N SER A 983 -9.36 21.54 -8.85
CA SER A 983 -8.10 22.11 -8.37
C SER A 983 -6.90 21.29 -8.82
N TYR A 984 -5.74 21.93 -8.94
CA TYR A 984 -4.48 21.25 -9.25
C TYR A 984 -3.29 21.88 -8.52
N VAL A 985 -2.14 21.21 -8.58
CA VAL A 985 -0.87 21.67 -7.99
C VAL A 985 0.13 21.85 -9.13
N GLN A 986 0.69 23.06 -9.23
CA GLN A 986 1.62 23.47 -10.29
C GLN A 986 3.08 23.22 -9.87
N TYR A 987 3.93 22.79 -10.81
CA TYR A 987 5.37 22.61 -10.59
C TYR A 987 6.19 23.00 -11.84
N GLY A 988 7.27 23.76 -11.61
CA GLY A 988 8.26 24.20 -12.60
C GLY A 988 8.09 25.64 -13.08
N GLY A 989 9.12 26.35 -13.55
CA GLY A 989 10.57 26.09 -13.38
C GLY A 989 11.27 27.08 -12.42
N ASP A 990 10.66 28.24 -12.21
CA ASP A 990 11.35 29.49 -11.85
C ASP A 990 10.84 30.12 -10.55
N GLY A 991 9.60 29.77 -10.13
CA GLY A 991 9.03 30.13 -8.84
C GLY A 991 8.18 31.41 -8.80
N GLU A 992 8.13 32.19 -9.89
CA GLU A 992 7.22 33.32 -10.02
C GLU A 992 5.84 32.88 -10.55
N ALA A 993 4.80 33.67 -10.26
CA ALA A 993 3.44 33.43 -10.74
C ALA A 993 3.22 34.14 -12.09
N PRO A 994 2.40 33.57 -13.00
CA PRO A 994 2.06 34.24 -14.26
C PRO A 994 1.32 35.55 -13.98
N THR A 995 1.55 36.54 -14.83
CA THR A 995 0.86 37.82 -14.81
C THR A 995 -0.61 37.68 -15.23
N ASP A 996 -1.45 38.65 -14.86
CA ASP A 996 -2.86 38.68 -15.27
C ASP A 996 -3.00 38.73 -16.81
N GLU A 997 -2.05 39.36 -17.51
CA GLU A 997 -2.01 39.44 -18.98
C GLU A 997 -1.67 38.08 -19.62
N GLU A 998 -0.76 37.30 -19.03
CA GLU A 998 -0.47 35.92 -19.45
C GLU A 998 -1.64 34.97 -19.16
N LEU A 999 -2.34 35.16 -18.02
CA LEU A 999 -3.56 34.42 -17.68
C LEU A 999 -4.69 34.71 -18.69
N GLU A 1000 -4.91 35.97 -19.06
CA GLU A 1000 -5.84 36.30 -20.16
C GLU A 1000 -5.41 35.66 -21.49
N GLU A 1001 -4.12 35.70 -21.85
CA GLU A 1001 -3.68 35.11 -23.13
C GLU A 1001 -3.83 33.58 -23.16
N ILE A 1002 -3.61 32.89 -22.04
CA ILE A 1002 -3.84 31.45 -21.89
C ILE A 1002 -5.33 31.12 -22.01
N LEU A 1003 -6.21 31.84 -21.32
CA LEU A 1003 -7.66 31.67 -21.41
C LEU A 1003 -8.16 31.89 -22.85
N LYS A 1004 -7.70 32.95 -23.51
CA LYS A 1004 -8.07 33.33 -24.87
C LYS A 1004 -7.62 32.31 -25.93
N LYS A 1005 -6.48 31.64 -25.71
CA LYS A 1005 -6.03 30.49 -26.51
C LYS A 1005 -6.90 29.25 -26.28
N PHE A 1006 -7.41 29.06 -25.05
CA PHE A 1006 -8.32 27.96 -24.71
C PHE A 1006 -9.70 28.10 -25.38
N GLU A 1007 -10.27 29.31 -25.37
CA GLU A 1007 -11.55 29.62 -26.03
C GLU A 1007 -11.46 29.43 -27.56
N GLN A 1008 -10.34 29.81 -28.18
CA GLN A 1008 -10.13 29.67 -29.63
C GLN A 1008 -9.98 28.22 -30.13
N HIS A 1009 -10.01 27.21 -29.24
CA HIS A 1009 -9.97 25.79 -29.63
C HIS A 1009 -11.29 25.04 -29.35
N GLN A 1010 -12.34 25.74 -28.89
CA GLN A 1010 -13.68 25.18 -28.84
C GLN A 1010 -14.55 25.75 -29.96
N GLY A 1011 -15.19 24.85 -30.73
CA GLY A 1011 -16.20 25.23 -31.71
C GLY A 1011 -17.45 25.83 -31.04
N PRO A 1012 -18.34 26.50 -31.81
CA PRO A 1012 -19.53 27.13 -31.24
C PRO A 1012 -20.41 26.10 -30.51
N PRO A 1013 -20.97 26.46 -29.33
CA PRO A 1013 -21.73 25.52 -28.52
C PRO A 1013 -23.03 25.10 -29.22
N PRO A 1014 -23.52 23.86 -28.99
CA PRO A 1014 -24.83 23.44 -29.48
C PRO A 1014 -25.96 24.28 -28.84
N PRO A 1015 -27.12 24.40 -29.50
CA PRO A 1015 -28.27 25.07 -28.92
C PRO A 1015 -28.76 24.33 -27.66
N LYS A 1016 -29.35 25.08 -26.72
CA LYS A 1016 -29.94 24.51 -25.51
C LYS A 1016 -31.26 23.81 -25.84
N GLU A 1017 -31.25 22.48 -25.82
CA GLU A 1017 -32.47 21.67 -25.65
C GLU A 1017 -32.71 21.41 -24.15
N GLU A 1018 -33.94 21.03 -23.80
CA GLU A 1018 -34.43 21.01 -22.42
C GLU A 1018 -33.92 19.80 -21.64
N VAL A 1019 -33.68 19.98 -20.34
CA VAL A 1019 -33.22 18.89 -19.46
C VAL A 1019 -34.38 17.93 -19.17
N HIS A 1020 -34.33 16.75 -19.77
CA HIS A 1020 -35.00 15.56 -19.25
C HIS A 1020 -34.03 14.79 -18.35
N ASP A 1021 -34.48 14.44 -17.13
CA ASP A 1021 -33.77 13.54 -16.23
C ASP A 1021 -33.80 12.10 -16.79
N GLU A 1022 -32.62 11.51 -17.05
CA GLU A 1022 -32.44 10.05 -17.13
C GLU A 1022 -31.14 9.63 -16.41
N LEU A 1023 -31.07 8.35 -16.01
CA LEU A 1023 -30.22 7.79 -14.94
C LEU A 1023 -29.09 6.85 -15.44
#